data_AF-U4UR81-F1
#
_entry.id   AF-U4UR81-F1
#
_cell.length_a   1.000
_cell.length_b   1.000
_cell.length_c   1.000
_cell.angle_alpha   90.00
_cell.angle_beta   90.00
_cell.angle_gamma   90.00
#
_symmetry.space_group_name_H-M   'P 1'
#
loop_
_entity.id
_entity.type
_entity.pdbx_description
1 polymer ?
#
loop_
_entity_poly.entity_id
_entity_poly.type
_entity_poly.pdbx_seq_one_letter_code
_entity_poly.pdbx_strand_id
1 'polypeptide(L)'
;MAATQGISKIVLAYSGGLDTSAIIPWLKENYGNCEVVAFVANIGQDQADLEGIEQKALDTGASECHVVDLREEFIKDYVYPVLKSGALYEGTYLLGTSMARPLIAKAQVELALKVGADAVCHGATGKGNDQVRFETTYTALAPQLKVVAPWREWDLRSREALLDYLKERNIKTTASLEKIYSRDENAWHISTEGGVLESPWNAPNKDCWAWTVAPEDAPDEAELVTLKVEKGEVVAVNGKDLTPFGCLEALNVLGVKHGIGRIDIVENRLVGIKSRGCYETPGGTIMMAALRGVEQLVLDRDSFKWREQLGQEMSYVVYDGRWFAPLRESIQAAADSLAQDVNGEVVVKLYKGTATAIQKKSPNSMYSEEFATFGEDEVYDHSHAGGFIRLFSLSSRIRALNAAKKSIIMALWGGRFSQAADQRFKELNDSLRFDYRLAEQDIVGSVAWSKALVTVNVLTADEQLELEGALNVLLEEVRANPRAILESDAEDIHSWVELKLIDKVGNLGKKLHTGRSRNDQVATDIKLWCKTQVVELQLAVKQLQHALVETAEANQDAVMPGYTHLQRAQPVTFAHWCLAYVEMLARDESRLQDTLNRLDVSPLGSGALAGTAYPIDREQLAGWLGFASATRNSLDSVSDRDHILELLSNASISMVHLSRFAEDLIFFNTGEAGFVDLSDRVTSGSSLMPQKKNPDALELIRGKCGRVQGALTGMMMTLKGLPLAYNKDMQEDKEGLFDALDTWMDCLQMAALVLDGIQVKRPRCKEAAEQGYANSTELADYLVAKGVPFREAHHIVGEAVVEAIRQGKALEALPLADLQKFSSIIGDDVYPILALQSCLDKRNAKGGVAPEQVALAIREAKSRLA
;
A
#
# COMPACT_ATOMS: atom_id res chain seq x y z
N MET A 1 -22.67 -8.76 30.25
CA MET A 1 -24.02 -9.28 30.63
C MET A 1 -25.18 -8.68 29.82
N ALA A 2 -24.98 -7.99 28.69
CA ALA A 2 -26.07 -7.46 27.85
C ALA A 2 -26.41 -8.32 26.60
N ALA A 3 -25.56 -9.27 26.21
CA ALA A 3 -25.73 -10.06 24.98
C ALA A 3 -26.60 -11.34 25.12
N THR A 4 -26.98 -11.71 26.35
CA THR A 4 -27.57 -13.01 26.68
C THR A 4 -29.11 -13.05 26.63
N GLN A 5 -29.79 -11.93 26.45
CA GLN A 5 -31.26 -11.92 26.41
C GLN A 5 -31.79 -12.46 25.06
N GLY A 6 -32.53 -13.57 25.11
CA GLY A 6 -33.31 -14.11 24.00
C GLY A 6 -32.63 -15.17 23.13
N ILE A 7 -31.73 -15.99 23.68
CA ILE A 7 -31.25 -17.21 23.01
C ILE A 7 -31.74 -18.41 23.83
N SER A 8 -32.63 -19.21 23.24
CA SER A 8 -33.24 -20.39 23.85
C SER A 8 -32.75 -21.70 23.24
N LYS A 9 -32.35 -21.68 21.96
CA LYS A 9 -31.82 -22.85 21.23
C LYS A 9 -30.61 -22.49 20.36
N ILE A 10 -29.57 -23.32 20.41
CA ILE A 10 -28.30 -23.13 19.69
C ILE A 10 -27.94 -24.41 18.92
N VAL A 11 -27.52 -24.28 17.65
CA VAL A 11 -26.88 -25.38 16.91
C VAL A 11 -25.37 -25.21 16.93
N LEU A 12 -24.65 -26.15 17.53
CA LEU A 12 -23.19 -26.17 17.61
C LEU A 12 -22.58 -27.04 16.50
N ALA A 13 -21.63 -26.49 15.74
CA ALA A 13 -20.71 -27.27 14.92
C ALA A 13 -19.84 -28.13 15.86
N TYR A 14 -20.16 -29.42 15.93
CA TYR A 14 -19.61 -30.37 16.87
C TYR A 14 -18.67 -31.36 16.16
N SER A 15 -17.47 -31.52 16.70
CA SER A 15 -16.46 -32.44 16.16
C SER A 15 -16.13 -33.59 17.11
N GLY A 16 -16.69 -33.59 18.33
CA GLY A 16 -16.24 -34.49 19.39
C GLY A 16 -14.85 -34.16 19.95
N GLY A 17 -14.18 -33.11 19.45
CA GLY A 17 -12.90 -32.64 19.97
C GLY A 17 -13.01 -32.07 21.39
N LEU A 18 -11.85 -31.73 21.98
CA LEU A 18 -11.77 -31.15 23.33
C LEU A 18 -12.63 -29.88 23.46
N ASP A 19 -12.43 -28.93 22.53
CA ASP A 19 -13.10 -27.65 22.53
C ASP A 19 -14.62 -27.81 22.43
N THR A 20 -15.11 -28.50 21.40
CA THR A 20 -16.54 -28.67 21.15
C THR A 20 -17.24 -29.48 22.24
N SER A 21 -16.52 -30.37 22.93
CA SER A 21 -17.02 -31.06 24.13
C SER A 21 -17.14 -30.12 25.34
N ALA A 22 -16.23 -29.16 25.50
CA ALA A 22 -16.34 -28.16 26.57
C ALA A 22 -17.43 -27.11 26.29
N ILE A 23 -17.70 -26.82 25.01
CA ILE A 23 -18.66 -25.79 24.61
C ILE A 23 -20.09 -26.14 25.02
N ILE A 24 -20.54 -27.39 24.89
CA ILE A 24 -21.92 -27.79 25.20
C ILE A 24 -22.33 -27.43 26.66
N PRO A 25 -21.64 -27.91 27.72
CA PRO A 25 -21.99 -27.53 29.08
C PRO A 25 -21.79 -26.04 29.34
N TRP A 26 -20.78 -25.41 28.72
CA TRP A 26 -20.53 -23.99 28.85
C TRP A 26 -21.70 -23.14 28.31
N LEU A 27 -22.26 -23.51 27.16
CA LEU A 27 -23.43 -22.84 26.59
C LEU A 27 -24.64 -22.93 27.54
N LYS A 28 -24.87 -24.09 28.15
CA LYS A 28 -25.97 -24.27 29.11
C LYS A 28 -25.77 -23.43 30.37
N GLU A 29 -24.54 -23.35 30.87
CA GLU A 29 -24.20 -22.55 32.05
C GLU A 29 -24.32 -21.05 31.82
N ASN A 30 -24.00 -20.56 30.61
CA ASN A 30 -23.85 -19.13 30.34
C ASN A 30 -25.01 -18.52 29.53
N TYR A 31 -25.84 -19.33 28.88
CA TYR A 31 -27.00 -18.89 28.10
C TYR A 31 -28.31 -19.47 28.65
N GLY A 32 -28.53 -19.32 29.96
CA GLY A 32 -29.84 -19.58 30.58
C GLY A 32 -30.34 -21.03 30.44
N ASN A 33 -29.42 -22.01 30.44
CA ASN A 33 -29.71 -23.41 30.18
C ASN A 33 -30.44 -23.64 28.83
N CYS A 34 -29.98 -22.94 27.79
CA CYS A 34 -30.46 -23.12 26.42
C CYS A 34 -30.38 -24.58 25.95
N GLU A 35 -31.25 -24.92 25.00
CA GLU A 35 -31.20 -26.16 24.27
C GLU A 35 -30.02 -26.14 23.29
N VAL A 36 -29.15 -27.16 23.32
CA VAL A 36 -27.98 -27.26 22.44
C VAL A 36 -28.14 -28.47 21.54
N VAL A 37 -28.22 -28.25 20.23
CA VAL A 37 -28.23 -29.29 19.19
C VAL A 37 -26.83 -29.41 18.61
N ALA A 38 -26.24 -30.61 18.68
CA ALA A 38 -24.93 -30.88 18.08
C ALA A 38 -25.08 -31.23 16.60
N PHE A 39 -24.35 -30.53 15.74
CA PHE A 39 -24.28 -30.79 14.30
C PHE A 39 -22.89 -31.33 13.95
N VAL A 40 -22.84 -32.55 13.39
CA VAL A 40 -21.61 -33.19 12.94
C VAL A 40 -21.68 -33.34 11.43
N ALA A 41 -20.71 -32.77 10.72
CA ALA A 41 -20.56 -32.95 9.28
C ALA A 41 -19.57 -34.08 9.01
N ASN A 42 -20.00 -35.15 8.36
CA ASN A 42 -19.11 -36.16 7.78
C ASN A 42 -18.69 -35.68 6.39
N ILE A 43 -17.46 -35.17 6.29
CA ILE A 43 -16.82 -34.72 5.05
C ILE A 43 -15.62 -35.61 4.69
N GLY A 44 -15.54 -36.81 5.28
CA GLY A 44 -14.54 -37.83 4.97
C GLY A 44 -13.31 -37.84 5.89
N GLN A 45 -13.44 -37.27 7.08
CA GLN A 45 -12.51 -37.53 8.20
C GLN A 45 -12.52 -39.01 8.62
N ASP A 46 -11.54 -39.45 9.42
CA ASP A 46 -11.43 -40.85 9.88
C ASP A 46 -12.74 -41.35 10.53
N GLN A 47 -13.16 -42.56 10.15
CA GLN A 47 -14.36 -43.20 10.67
C GLN A 47 -14.29 -43.39 12.19
N ALA A 48 -13.09 -43.59 12.75
CA ALA A 48 -12.88 -43.73 14.19
C ALA A 48 -13.27 -42.46 14.98
N ASP A 49 -13.22 -41.28 14.35
CA ASP A 49 -13.63 -40.02 14.98
C ASP A 49 -15.16 -39.84 14.99
N LEU A 50 -15.88 -40.58 14.15
CA LEU A 50 -17.35 -40.60 14.10
C LEU A 50 -17.97 -41.71 14.96
N GLU A 51 -17.22 -42.75 15.30
CA GLU A 51 -17.70 -43.86 16.13
C GLU A 51 -18.12 -43.37 17.52
N GLY A 52 -19.41 -43.51 17.84
CA GLY A 52 -19.97 -43.10 19.13
C GLY A 52 -20.11 -41.59 19.35
N ILE A 53 -19.92 -40.77 18.31
CA ILE A 53 -19.96 -39.30 18.42
C ILE A 53 -21.33 -38.77 18.88
N GLU A 54 -22.42 -39.40 18.45
CA GLU A 54 -23.78 -39.04 18.86
C GLU A 54 -23.97 -39.25 20.37
N GLN A 55 -23.60 -40.43 20.88
CA GLN A 55 -23.68 -40.73 22.30
C GLN A 55 -22.80 -39.77 23.11
N LYS A 56 -21.60 -39.46 22.62
CA LYS A 56 -20.71 -38.50 23.25
C LYS A 56 -21.33 -37.11 23.35
N ALA A 57 -21.98 -36.62 22.29
CA ALA A 57 -22.65 -35.32 22.31
C ALA A 57 -23.80 -35.28 23.34
N LEU A 58 -24.60 -36.34 23.41
CA LEU A 58 -25.69 -36.48 24.39
C LEU A 58 -25.17 -36.55 25.83
N ASP A 59 -24.14 -37.36 26.08
CA ASP A 59 -23.48 -37.50 27.38
C ASP A 59 -22.87 -36.17 27.86
N THR A 60 -22.46 -35.32 26.91
CA THR A 60 -21.90 -33.98 27.17
C THR A 60 -23.01 -32.94 27.45
N GLY A 61 -24.27 -33.25 27.13
CA GLY A 61 -25.44 -32.46 27.50
C GLY A 61 -26.22 -31.83 26.35
N ALA A 62 -25.94 -32.20 25.10
CA ALA A 62 -26.76 -31.82 23.94
C ALA A 62 -28.15 -32.48 24.03
N SER A 63 -29.18 -31.81 23.50
CA SER A 63 -30.53 -32.38 23.39
C SER A 63 -30.64 -33.37 22.24
N GLU A 64 -29.93 -33.10 21.15
CA GLU A 64 -29.92 -33.89 19.91
C GLU A 64 -28.53 -33.84 19.28
N CYS A 65 -28.19 -34.86 18.50
CA CYS A 65 -27.01 -34.88 17.64
C CYS A 65 -27.42 -35.31 16.23
N HIS A 66 -27.03 -34.53 15.24
CA HIS A 66 -27.31 -34.80 13.82
C HIS A 66 -25.98 -34.99 13.09
N VAL A 67 -25.71 -36.24 12.68
CA VAL A 67 -24.57 -36.56 11.82
C VAL A 67 -25.05 -36.56 10.36
N VAL A 68 -24.49 -35.66 9.55
CA VAL A 68 -24.88 -35.50 8.14
C VAL A 68 -23.72 -35.88 7.25
N ASP A 69 -23.95 -36.86 6.36
CA ASP A 69 -22.97 -37.26 5.35
C ASP A 69 -22.98 -36.28 4.18
N LEU A 70 -21.89 -35.52 4.08
CA LEU A 70 -21.66 -34.48 3.10
C LEU A 70 -20.49 -34.81 2.18
N ARG A 71 -19.96 -36.05 2.22
CA ARG A 71 -18.77 -36.44 1.44
C ARG A 71 -18.95 -36.24 -0.06
N GLU A 72 -20.08 -36.70 -0.59
CA GLU A 72 -20.40 -36.59 -2.01
C GLU A 72 -20.59 -35.13 -2.44
N GLU A 73 -21.37 -34.36 -1.66
CA GLU A 73 -21.58 -32.91 -1.89
C GLU A 73 -20.25 -32.13 -1.80
N PHE A 74 -19.39 -32.47 -0.85
CA PHE A 74 -18.09 -31.80 -0.68
C PHE A 74 -17.24 -31.94 -1.94
N ILE A 75 -17.12 -33.16 -2.48
CA ILE A 75 -16.27 -33.35 -3.66
C ILE A 75 -16.92 -32.77 -4.90
N LYS A 76 -18.22 -33.00 -5.08
CA LYS A 76 -18.96 -32.58 -6.26
C LYS A 76 -19.15 -31.06 -6.34
N ASP A 77 -19.61 -30.44 -5.26
CA ASP A 77 -20.11 -29.06 -5.29
C ASP A 77 -19.13 -28.05 -4.69
N TYR A 78 -18.01 -28.50 -4.11
CA TYR A 78 -16.98 -27.61 -3.55
C TYR A 78 -15.59 -27.88 -4.14
N VAL A 79 -15.13 -29.13 -4.16
CA VAL A 79 -13.78 -29.46 -4.68
C VAL A 79 -13.70 -29.32 -6.20
N TYR A 80 -14.56 -29.99 -6.97
CA TYR A 80 -14.51 -29.92 -8.43
C TYR A 80 -14.65 -28.50 -8.99
N PRO A 81 -15.57 -27.64 -8.48
CA PRO A 81 -15.65 -26.25 -8.91
C PRO A 81 -14.30 -25.51 -8.80
N VAL A 82 -13.58 -25.70 -7.70
CA VAL A 82 -12.26 -25.09 -7.45
C VAL A 82 -11.15 -25.73 -8.29
N LEU A 83 -11.22 -27.04 -8.55
CA LEU A 83 -10.28 -27.72 -9.44
C LEU A 83 -10.41 -27.26 -10.89
N LYS A 84 -11.64 -27.05 -11.37
CA LYS A 84 -11.90 -26.53 -12.73
C LYS A 84 -11.27 -25.15 -12.95
N SER A 85 -11.29 -24.28 -11.94
CA SER A 85 -10.60 -23.00 -12.05
C SER A 85 -9.07 -23.12 -12.01
N GLY A 86 -8.54 -24.22 -11.46
CA GLY A 86 -7.10 -24.41 -11.26
C GLY A 86 -6.53 -23.69 -10.04
N ALA A 87 -7.35 -23.48 -9.02
CA ALA A 87 -6.94 -22.67 -7.88
C ALA A 87 -5.83 -23.35 -7.07
N LEU A 88 -4.76 -22.60 -6.81
CA LEU A 88 -3.63 -22.98 -5.95
C LEU A 88 -3.25 -21.78 -5.10
N TYR A 89 -3.53 -21.84 -3.80
CA TYR A 89 -3.16 -20.76 -2.90
C TYR A 89 -1.65 -20.74 -2.70
N GLU A 90 -1.05 -19.55 -2.87
CA GLU A 90 0.40 -19.34 -2.82
C GLU A 90 1.19 -20.33 -3.71
N GLY A 91 0.58 -20.74 -4.83
CA GLY A 91 1.19 -21.62 -5.83
C GLY A 91 1.32 -23.09 -5.46
N THR A 92 0.93 -23.50 -4.24
CA THR A 92 1.10 -24.90 -3.78
C THR A 92 -0.10 -25.48 -3.05
N TYR A 93 -0.82 -24.70 -2.23
CA TYR A 93 -1.87 -25.22 -1.37
C TYR A 93 -3.22 -25.40 -2.08
N LEU A 94 -3.77 -26.61 -2.04
CA LEU A 94 -5.06 -27.02 -2.64
C LEU A 94 -6.29 -26.72 -1.76
N LEU A 95 -6.22 -25.72 -0.88
CA LEU A 95 -7.37 -25.05 -0.25
C LEU A 95 -8.32 -25.95 0.56
N GLY A 96 -7.87 -27.11 1.01
CA GLY A 96 -8.79 -28.11 1.53
C GLY A 96 -9.63 -27.68 2.72
N THR A 97 -9.03 -27.08 3.77
CA THR A 97 -9.80 -26.60 4.93
C THR A 97 -10.72 -25.45 4.50
N SER A 98 -10.21 -24.59 3.61
CA SER A 98 -10.93 -23.42 3.10
C SER A 98 -12.21 -23.79 2.34
N MET A 99 -12.21 -24.91 1.62
CA MET A 99 -13.39 -25.43 0.91
C MET A 99 -14.37 -26.15 1.86
N ALA A 100 -13.87 -26.84 2.88
CA ALA A 100 -14.71 -27.61 3.80
C ALA A 100 -15.59 -26.71 4.70
N ARG A 101 -15.03 -25.62 5.25
CA ARG A 101 -15.75 -24.79 6.24
C ARG A 101 -17.05 -24.17 5.73
N PRO A 102 -17.13 -23.61 4.51
CA PRO A 102 -18.38 -23.08 3.98
C PRO A 102 -19.49 -24.14 3.82
N LEU A 103 -19.15 -25.39 3.48
CA LEU A 103 -20.13 -26.49 3.41
C LEU A 103 -20.66 -26.87 4.80
N ILE A 104 -19.75 -27.05 5.77
CA ILE A 104 -20.14 -27.34 7.17
C ILE A 104 -21.06 -26.24 7.69
N ALA A 105 -20.68 -24.98 7.48
CA ALA A 105 -21.45 -23.82 7.92
C ALA A 105 -22.83 -23.73 7.24
N LYS A 106 -22.91 -24.01 5.93
CA LYS A 106 -24.18 -24.07 5.18
C LYS A 106 -25.13 -25.12 5.77
N ALA A 107 -24.66 -26.37 5.89
CA ALA A 107 -25.48 -27.45 6.41
C ALA A 107 -25.89 -27.24 7.88
N GLN A 108 -25.02 -26.61 8.68
CA GLN A 108 -25.37 -26.18 10.04
C GLN A 108 -26.48 -25.13 10.06
N VAL A 109 -26.40 -24.12 9.18
CA VAL A 109 -27.45 -23.09 9.05
C VAL A 109 -28.78 -23.74 8.62
N GLU A 110 -28.76 -24.64 7.65
CA GLU A 110 -29.95 -25.38 7.22
C GLU A 110 -30.60 -26.14 8.38
N LEU A 111 -29.80 -26.83 9.20
CA LEU A 111 -30.29 -27.49 10.41
C LEU A 111 -30.83 -26.47 11.42
N ALA A 112 -30.12 -25.38 11.68
CA ALA A 112 -30.52 -24.34 12.63
C ALA A 112 -31.87 -23.74 12.27
N LEU A 113 -32.11 -23.43 11.00
CA LEU A 113 -33.41 -22.95 10.53
C LEU A 113 -34.50 -24.03 10.65
N LYS A 114 -34.17 -25.29 10.33
CA LYS A 114 -35.11 -26.42 10.42
C LYS A 114 -35.59 -26.69 11.85
N VAL A 115 -34.70 -26.58 12.84
CA VAL A 115 -35.03 -26.85 14.26
C VAL A 115 -35.51 -25.61 15.02
N GLY A 116 -35.57 -24.46 14.34
CA GLY A 116 -35.97 -23.18 14.94
C GLY A 116 -34.98 -22.67 15.99
N ALA A 117 -33.68 -22.79 15.72
CA ALA A 117 -32.65 -22.27 16.61
C ALA A 117 -32.53 -20.74 16.52
N ASP A 118 -32.16 -20.11 17.63
CA ASP A 118 -31.94 -18.66 17.72
C ASP A 118 -30.50 -18.27 17.34
N ALA A 119 -29.58 -19.23 17.45
CA ALA A 119 -28.16 -19.01 17.24
C ALA A 119 -27.43 -20.24 16.66
N VAL A 120 -26.29 -19.97 16.02
CA VAL A 120 -25.29 -20.95 15.62
C VAL A 120 -24.01 -20.74 16.43
N CYS A 121 -23.31 -21.83 16.72
CA CYS A 121 -22.08 -21.81 17.50
C CYS A 121 -20.97 -22.61 16.80
N HIS A 122 -19.72 -22.14 16.90
CA HIS A 122 -18.54 -22.86 16.41
C HIS A 122 -17.41 -22.87 17.46
N GLY A 123 -16.54 -23.88 17.37
CA GLY A 123 -15.36 -24.01 18.23
C GLY A 123 -14.07 -23.35 17.72
N ALA A 124 -14.10 -22.62 16.59
CA ALA A 124 -12.89 -22.02 16.02
C ALA A 124 -12.28 -20.92 16.92
N THR A 125 -10.94 -20.90 17.01
CA THR A 125 -10.21 -19.86 17.75
C THR A 125 -10.16 -18.54 16.96
N GLY A 126 -9.99 -17.41 17.66
CA GLY A 126 -9.84 -16.10 17.02
C GLY A 126 -8.52 -15.88 16.25
N LYS A 127 -7.57 -16.83 16.33
CA LYS A 127 -6.25 -16.75 15.68
C LYS A 127 -6.21 -17.40 14.28
N GLY A 128 -7.24 -18.14 13.91
CA GLY A 128 -7.34 -18.85 12.64
C GLY A 128 -8.37 -18.25 11.68
N ASN A 129 -8.26 -18.59 10.40
CA ASN A 129 -9.22 -18.15 9.38
C ASN A 129 -10.56 -18.88 9.47
N ASP A 130 -10.64 -20.01 10.18
CA ASP A 130 -11.85 -20.82 10.25
C ASP A 130 -13.04 -20.08 10.85
N GLN A 131 -12.83 -19.24 11.87
CA GLN A 131 -13.91 -18.40 12.40
C GLN A 131 -14.47 -17.47 11.31
N VAL A 132 -13.61 -16.90 10.46
CA VAL A 132 -14.03 -16.02 9.37
C VAL A 132 -14.89 -16.82 8.39
N ARG A 133 -14.45 -18.02 8.00
CA ARG A 133 -15.17 -18.88 7.03
C ARG A 133 -16.54 -19.34 7.52
N PHE A 134 -16.67 -19.65 8.80
CA PHE A 134 -17.96 -19.96 9.41
C PHE A 134 -18.86 -18.72 9.43
N GLU A 135 -18.38 -17.61 9.98
CA GLU A 135 -19.21 -16.43 10.22
C GLU A 135 -19.61 -15.67 8.95
N THR A 136 -18.73 -15.60 7.94
CA THR A 136 -19.09 -15.05 6.63
C THR A 136 -20.19 -15.88 5.98
N THR A 137 -20.14 -17.21 6.11
CA THR A 137 -21.17 -18.11 5.61
C THR A 137 -22.48 -17.94 6.36
N TYR A 138 -22.45 -17.90 7.70
CA TYR A 138 -23.65 -17.65 8.51
C TYR A 138 -24.30 -16.32 8.13
N THR A 139 -23.50 -15.26 8.00
CA THR A 139 -23.96 -13.92 7.63
C THR A 139 -24.57 -13.90 6.22
N ALA A 140 -23.99 -14.65 5.28
CA ALA A 140 -24.48 -14.73 3.91
C ALA A 140 -25.80 -15.50 3.79
N LEU A 141 -25.98 -16.57 4.58
CA LEU A 141 -27.12 -17.49 4.44
C LEU A 141 -28.27 -17.24 5.41
N ALA A 142 -27.97 -16.79 6.63
CA ALA A 142 -28.94 -16.58 7.70
C ALA A 142 -28.51 -15.44 8.65
N PRO A 143 -28.45 -14.18 8.18
CA PRO A 143 -28.02 -13.04 8.98
C PRO A 143 -28.89 -12.77 10.22
N GLN A 144 -30.08 -13.37 10.30
CA GLN A 144 -30.97 -13.33 11.47
C GLN A 144 -30.52 -14.21 12.64
N LEU A 145 -29.68 -15.23 12.41
CA LEU A 145 -29.19 -16.10 13.47
C LEU A 145 -28.06 -15.40 14.24
N LYS A 146 -28.11 -15.43 15.57
CA LYS A 146 -27.00 -14.93 16.38
C LYS A 146 -25.80 -15.88 16.27
N VAL A 147 -24.59 -15.33 16.29
CA VAL A 147 -23.36 -16.13 16.31
C VAL A 147 -22.79 -16.17 17.72
N VAL A 148 -22.54 -17.37 18.23
CA VAL A 148 -21.87 -17.60 19.51
C VAL A 148 -20.49 -18.20 19.26
N ALA A 149 -19.44 -17.54 19.76
CA ALA A 149 -18.06 -18.00 19.62
C ALA A 149 -17.37 -18.03 21.00
N PRO A 150 -17.39 -19.18 21.68
CA PRO A 150 -16.93 -19.30 23.07
C PRO A 150 -15.49 -18.82 23.28
N TRP A 151 -14.59 -19.04 22.33
CA TRP A 151 -13.20 -18.54 22.39
C TRP A 151 -13.05 -17.02 22.51
N ARG A 152 -14.11 -16.24 22.22
CA ARG A 152 -14.15 -14.78 22.42
C ARG A 152 -14.80 -14.37 23.74
N GLU A 153 -15.43 -15.28 24.46
CA GLU A 153 -16.30 -15.01 25.61
C GLU A 153 -15.85 -15.72 26.90
N TRP A 154 -15.33 -16.94 26.80
CA TRP A 154 -14.94 -17.75 27.96
C TRP A 154 -13.52 -17.44 28.48
N ASP A 155 -13.23 -17.87 29.70
CA ASP A 155 -11.88 -17.78 30.31
C ASP A 155 -11.09 -19.09 30.22
N LEU A 156 -11.57 -20.08 29.46
CA LEU A 156 -10.91 -21.36 29.21
C LEU A 156 -9.80 -21.21 28.14
N ARG A 157 -8.67 -20.60 28.53
CA ARG A 157 -7.61 -20.15 27.59
C ARG A 157 -6.51 -21.17 27.29
N SER A 158 -6.60 -22.40 27.80
CA SER A 158 -5.60 -23.45 27.55
C SER A 158 -6.21 -24.84 27.47
N ARG A 159 -5.44 -25.78 26.92
CA ARG A 159 -5.82 -27.19 26.83
C ARG A 159 -6.03 -27.81 28.20
N GLU A 160 -5.16 -27.47 29.16
CA GLU A 160 -5.26 -27.87 30.56
C GLU A 160 -6.56 -27.37 31.18
N ALA A 161 -6.89 -26.08 30.97
CA ALA A 161 -8.12 -25.49 31.49
C ALA A 161 -9.37 -26.18 30.95
N LEU A 162 -9.37 -26.57 29.66
CA LEU A 162 -10.48 -27.33 29.06
C LEU A 162 -10.59 -28.75 29.62
N LEU A 163 -9.46 -29.43 29.86
CA LEU A 163 -9.45 -30.76 30.46
C LEU A 163 -9.96 -30.74 31.90
N ASP A 164 -9.52 -29.78 32.70
CA ASP A 164 -9.99 -29.60 34.08
C ASP A 164 -11.48 -29.27 34.11
N TYR A 165 -11.94 -28.38 33.23
CA TYR A 165 -13.35 -28.01 33.09
C TYR A 165 -14.26 -29.21 32.78
N LEU A 166 -13.84 -30.09 31.87
CA LEU A 166 -14.56 -31.33 31.55
C LEU A 166 -14.53 -32.33 32.72
N LYS A 167 -13.38 -32.45 33.39
CA LYS A 167 -13.19 -33.37 34.53
C LYS A 167 -14.09 -33.01 35.71
N GLU A 168 -14.21 -31.73 36.05
CA GLU A 168 -15.13 -31.24 37.08
C GLU A 168 -16.60 -31.64 36.81
N ARG A 169 -16.95 -31.81 35.53
CA ARG A 169 -18.30 -32.16 35.07
C ARG A 169 -18.48 -33.64 34.78
N ASN A 170 -17.47 -34.47 35.05
CA ASN A 170 -17.45 -35.90 34.75
C ASN A 170 -17.70 -36.23 33.25
N ILE A 171 -17.32 -35.34 32.34
CA ILE A 171 -17.44 -35.56 30.90
C ILE A 171 -16.16 -36.25 30.40
N LYS A 172 -16.32 -37.40 29.75
CA LYS A 172 -15.19 -38.20 29.23
C LYS A 172 -14.62 -37.59 27.96
N THR A 173 -13.29 -37.51 27.87
CA THR A 173 -12.57 -37.08 26.66
C THR A 173 -11.36 -37.97 26.38
N THR A 174 -11.05 -38.16 25.10
CA THR A 174 -9.87 -38.88 24.59
C THR A 174 -8.67 -37.96 24.39
N ALA A 175 -8.82 -36.66 24.64
CA ALA A 175 -7.75 -35.68 24.55
C ALA A 175 -6.79 -35.81 25.75
N SER A 176 -5.49 -35.85 25.47
CA SER A 176 -4.41 -35.82 26.48
C SER A 176 -3.47 -34.64 26.23
N LEU A 177 -2.60 -34.34 27.20
CA LEU A 177 -1.52 -33.36 27.05
C LEU A 177 -0.40 -33.85 26.11
N GLU A 178 -0.33 -35.16 25.85
CA GLU A 178 0.70 -35.79 25.01
C GLU A 178 0.41 -35.64 23.50
N LYS A 179 -0.85 -35.45 23.10
CA LYS A 179 -1.21 -35.18 21.70
C LYS A 179 -0.92 -33.71 21.35
N ILE A 180 0.31 -33.43 20.92
CA ILE A 180 0.83 -32.07 20.68
C ILE A 180 0.41 -31.42 19.34
N TYR A 181 -0.05 -32.19 18.37
CA TYR A 181 -0.46 -31.65 17.06
C TYR A 181 -1.97 -31.36 16.99
N SER A 182 -2.32 -30.29 16.28
CA SER A 182 -3.67 -30.02 15.80
C SER A 182 -3.79 -30.56 14.38
N ARG A 183 -4.82 -31.37 14.11
CA ARG A 183 -5.09 -31.94 12.80
C ARG A 183 -6.50 -31.62 12.35
N ASP A 184 -6.63 -31.21 11.09
CA ASP A 184 -7.92 -30.98 10.45
C ASP A 184 -7.98 -31.86 9.20
N GLU A 185 -8.84 -32.87 9.27
CA GLU A 185 -8.95 -33.93 8.28
C GLU A 185 -10.32 -33.87 7.59
N ASN A 186 -10.31 -34.14 6.29
CA ASN A 186 -11.48 -34.42 5.48
C ASN A 186 -11.08 -35.31 4.29
N ALA A 187 -12.04 -35.69 3.44
CA ALA A 187 -11.79 -36.54 2.28
C ALA A 187 -10.68 -36.03 1.34
N TRP A 188 -10.54 -34.71 1.21
CA TRP A 188 -9.63 -34.08 0.26
C TRP A 188 -8.21 -34.01 0.80
N HIS A 189 -8.05 -33.67 2.07
CA HIS A 189 -6.75 -33.46 2.67
C HIS A 189 -6.76 -33.59 4.19
N ILE A 190 -5.56 -33.69 4.74
CA ILE A 190 -5.29 -33.44 6.16
C ILE A 190 -4.26 -32.33 6.30
N SER A 191 -4.45 -31.45 7.29
CA SER A 191 -3.44 -30.49 7.72
C SER A 191 -2.95 -30.82 9.13
N THR A 192 -1.64 -30.69 9.36
CA THR A 192 -1.02 -30.85 10.67
C THR A 192 -0.28 -29.57 11.07
N GLU A 193 -0.62 -29.03 12.24
CA GLU A 193 -0.03 -27.81 12.82
C GLU A 193 0.37 -28.04 14.30
N GLY A 194 1.25 -27.18 14.82
CA GLY A 194 1.72 -27.22 16.21
C GLY A 194 2.93 -28.15 16.43
N GLY A 195 3.26 -28.42 17.69
CA GLY A 195 4.39 -29.28 18.06
C GLY A 195 5.72 -28.80 17.48
N VAL A 196 6.48 -29.69 16.81
CA VAL A 196 7.79 -29.33 16.25
C VAL A 196 7.72 -28.25 15.16
N LEU A 197 6.56 -28.06 14.53
CA LEU A 197 6.34 -27.10 13.44
C LEU A 197 6.27 -25.65 13.94
N GLU A 198 6.04 -25.41 15.24
CA GLU A 198 6.00 -24.06 15.83
C GLU A 198 7.32 -23.30 15.64
N SER A 199 8.44 -24.02 15.54
CA SER A 199 9.72 -23.46 15.10
C SER A 199 9.92 -23.73 13.61
N PRO A 200 9.98 -22.70 12.75
CA PRO A 200 10.25 -22.88 11.32
C PRO A 200 11.67 -23.42 11.04
N TRP A 201 12.56 -23.39 12.04
CA TRP A 201 13.90 -23.96 11.94
C TRP A 201 13.93 -25.49 12.04
N ASN A 202 12.90 -26.10 12.64
CA ASN A 202 12.83 -27.55 12.76
C ASN A 202 12.37 -28.17 11.43
N ALA A 203 13.03 -29.25 11.01
CA ALA A 203 12.52 -30.09 9.92
C ALA A 203 11.24 -30.83 10.38
N PRO A 204 10.24 -31.04 9.50
CA PRO A 204 9.11 -31.92 9.81
C PRO A 204 9.59 -33.33 10.12
N ASN A 205 9.05 -33.94 11.17
CA ASN A 205 9.35 -35.34 11.52
C ASN A 205 8.24 -36.28 11.00
N LYS A 206 8.36 -37.59 11.24
CA LYS A 206 7.38 -38.58 10.76
C LYS A 206 5.97 -38.33 11.33
N ASP A 207 5.85 -37.75 12.52
CA ASP A 207 4.55 -37.48 13.16
C ASP A 207 3.80 -36.29 12.52
N CYS A 208 4.48 -35.47 11.71
CA CYS A 208 3.86 -34.38 10.95
C CYS A 208 3.02 -34.87 9.76
N TRP A 209 3.20 -36.12 9.32
CA TRP A 209 2.56 -36.70 8.14
C TRP A 209 1.71 -37.89 8.59
N ALA A 210 0.39 -37.72 8.54
CA ALA A 210 -0.58 -38.66 9.07
C ALA A 210 -1.00 -39.72 8.04
N TRP A 211 -1.03 -39.36 6.76
CA TRP A 211 -1.58 -40.25 5.72
C TRP A 211 -0.50 -40.97 4.93
N THR A 212 0.43 -40.20 4.37
CA THR A 212 1.29 -40.63 3.27
C THR A 212 2.56 -41.32 3.79
N VAL A 213 3.10 -42.25 3.01
CA VAL A 213 4.46 -42.78 3.25
C VAL A 213 5.49 -41.70 2.90
N ALA A 214 6.63 -41.66 3.59
CA ALA A 214 7.70 -40.73 3.23
C ALA A 214 8.22 -41.04 1.81
N PRO A 215 8.45 -40.04 0.93
CA PRO A 215 8.89 -40.31 -0.44
C PRO A 215 10.15 -41.20 -0.54
N GLU A 216 11.05 -41.12 0.43
CA GLU A 216 12.23 -41.98 0.55
C GLU A 216 11.90 -43.44 0.89
N ASP A 217 10.81 -43.67 1.64
CA ASP A 217 10.31 -44.97 2.08
C ASP A 217 9.25 -45.53 1.09
N ALA A 218 8.84 -44.76 0.08
CA ALA A 218 7.87 -45.15 -0.93
C ALA A 218 8.46 -46.19 -1.93
N PRO A 219 7.62 -47.01 -2.60
CA PRO A 219 8.08 -48.06 -3.51
C PRO A 219 9.06 -47.56 -4.60
N ASP A 220 10.06 -48.38 -4.92
CA ASP A 220 11.01 -48.14 -6.02
C ASP A 220 10.42 -48.44 -7.42
N GLU A 221 9.20 -48.97 -7.48
CA GLU A 221 8.47 -49.22 -8.72
C GLU A 221 7.37 -48.16 -8.90
N ALA A 222 7.36 -47.52 -10.07
CA ALA A 222 6.32 -46.53 -10.39
C ALA A 222 4.98 -47.22 -10.69
N GLU A 223 3.89 -46.59 -10.26
CA GLU A 223 2.54 -47.08 -10.48
C GLU A 223 1.82 -46.20 -11.52
N LEU A 224 1.16 -46.82 -12.49
CA LEU A 224 0.44 -46.11 -13.55
C LEU A 224 -1.06 -46.14 -13.26
N VAL A 225 -1.67 -44.96 -13.22
CA VAL A 225 -3.10 -44.80 -12.95
C VAL A 225 -3.76 -44.17 -14.15
N THR A 226 -4.80 -44.81 -14.68
CA THR A 226 -5.59 -44.26 -15.81
C THR A 226 -6.81 -43.53 -15.27
N LEU A 227 -7.05 -42.32 -15.75
CA LEU A 227 -8.12 -41.44 -15.30
C LEU A 227 -8.94 -40.97 -16.48
N LYS A 228 -10.28 -41.12 -16.38
CA LYS A 228 -11.22 -40.53 -17.34
C LYS A 228 -11.70 -39.19 -16.80
N VAL A 229 -11.56 -38.16 -17.61
CA VAL A 229 -12.01 -36.80 -17.32
C VAL A 229 -13.19 -36.45 -18.20
N GLU A 230 -14.26 -35.92 -17.62
CA GLU A 230 -15.40 -35.35 -18.34
C GLU A 230 -15.73 -33.98 -17.76
N LYS A 231 -15.81 -32.96 -18.62
CA LYS A 231 -16.12 -31.57 -18.26
C LYS A 231 -15.27 -31.02 -17.10
N GLY A 232 -13.97 -31.36 -17.09
CA GLY A 232 -13.04 -30.97 -16.04
C GLY A 232 -13.19 -31.72 -14.71
N GLU A 233 -13.89 -32.86 -14.69
CA GLU A 233 -14.06 -33.71 -13.50
C GLU A 233 -13.55 -35.12 -13.77
N VAL A 234 -12.96 -35.78 -12.76
CA VAL A 234 -12.53 -37.18 -12.89
C VAL A 234 -13.74 -38.09 -12.61
N VAL A 235 -14.16 -38.85 -13.61
CA VAL A 235 -15.37 -39.71 -13.53
C VAL A 235 -15.06 -41.20 -13.44
N ALA A 236 -13.82 -41.61 -13.76
CA ALA A 236 -13.39 -43.00 -13.64
C ALA A 236 -11.90 -43.12 -13.30
N VAL A 237 -11.56 -44.15 -12.53
CA VAL A 237 -10.19 -44.51 -12.13
C VAL A 237 -9.92 -45.96 -12.54
N ASN A 238 -8.83 -46.20 -13.27
CA ASN A 238 -8.44 -47.52 -13.80
C ASN A 238 -9.56 -48.26 -14.52
N GLY A 239 -10.35 -47.53 -15.33
CA GLY A 239 -11.45 -48.07 -16.12
C GLY A 239 -12.75 -48.35 -15.34
N LYS A 240 -12.82 -47.99 -14.06
CA LYS A 240 -14.02 -48.12 -13.25
C LYS A 240 -14.67 -46.75 -13.04
N ASP A 241 -15.92 -46.60 -13.49
CA ASP A 241 -16.74 -45.42 -13.21
C ASP A 241 -17.06 -45.36 -11.70
N LEU A 242 -16.89 -44.19 -11.11
CA LEU A 242 -17.05 -43.96 -9.67
C LEU A 242 -17.79 -42.63 -9.44
N THR A 243 -18.33 -42.45 -8.24
CA THR A 243 -18.84 -41.14 -7.83
C THR A 243 -17.67 -40.16 -7.62
N PRO A 244 -17.89 -38.83 -7.66
CA PRO A 244 -16.93 -37.82 -7.22
C PRO A 244 -16.10 -38.22 -5.99
N PHE A 245 -16.76 -38.59 -4.89
CA PHE A 245 -16.07 -39.03 -3.68
C PHE A 245 -15.33 -40.36 -3.88
N GLY A 246 -15.92 -41.33 -4.58
CA GLY A 246 -15.28 -42.62 -4.87
C GLY A 246 -14.01 -42.49 -5.71
N CYS A 247 -13.97 -41.57 -6.68
CA CYS A 247 -12.77 -41.24 -7.46
C CYS A 247 -11.65 -40.73 -6.55
N LEU A 248 -11.96 -39.79 -5.66
CA LEU A 248 -10.99 -39.23 -4.72
C LEU A 248 -10.47 -40.27 -3.74
N GLU A 249 -11.35 -41.07 -3.16
CA GLU A 249 -10.99 -42.13 -2.21
C GLU A 249 -10.03 -43.14 -2.85
N ALA A 250 -10.35 -43.63 -4.05
CA ALA A 250 -9.48 -44.53 -4.80
C ALA A 250 -8.10 -43.92 -5.06
N LEU A 251 -8.05 -42.63 -5.41
CA LEU A 251 -6.80 -41.92 -5.67
C LEU A 251 -6.00 -41.61 -4.40
N ASN A 252 -6.66 -41.36 -3.27
CA ASN A 252 -5.99 -41.20 -1.98
C ASN A 252 -5.26 -42.49 -1.60
N VAL A 253 -5.90 -43.66 -1.72
CA VAL A 253 -5.28 -44.97 -1.44
C VAL A 253 -4.01 -45.16 -2.27
N LEU A 254 -4.07 -44.85 -3.57
CA LEU A 254 -2.92 -44.97 -4.47
C LEU A 254 -1.83 -43.94 -4.15
N GLY A 255 -2.19 -42.68 -3.93
CA GLY A 255 -1.25 -41.60 -3.68
C GLY A 255 -0.53 -41.71 -2.34
N VAL A 256 -1.21 -42.20 -1.29
CA VAL A 256 -0.64 -42.42 0.05
C VAL A 256 0.57 -43.34 0.01
N LYS A 257 0.45 -44.47 -0.70
CA LYS A 257 1.51 -45.46 -0.87
C LYS A 257 2.78 -44.87 -1.50
N HIS A 258 2.63 -43.88 -2.37
CA HIS A 258 3.71 -43.25 -3.12
C HIS A 258 4.18 -41.91 -2.55
N GLY A 259 3.69 -41.49 -1.38
CA GLY A 259 4.09 -40.23 -0.75
C GLY A 259 3.60 -38.97 -1.47
N ILE A 260 2.55 -39.08 -2.28
CA ILE A 260 2.07 -38.00 -3.16
C ILE A 260 1.39 -36.89 -2.36
N GLY A 261 1.64 -35.64 -2.74
CA GLY A 261 0.83 -34.50 -2.28
C GLY A 261 1.21 -33.95 -0.89
N ARG A 262 2.45 -34.16 -0.44
CA ARG A 262 3.01 -33.52 0.76
C ARG A 262 3.42 -32.07 0.49
N ILE A 263 3.01 -31.16 1.36
CA ILE A 263 3.36 -29.73 1.31
C ILE A 263 3.78 -29.28 2.72
N ASP A 264 4.96 -28.67 2.87
CA ASP A 264 5.37 -27.92 4.06
C ASP A 264 5.32 -26.43 3.69
N ILE A 265 4.36 -25.70 4.26
CA ILE A 265 4.07 -24.31 3.87
C ILE A 265 4.01 -23.42 5.11
N VAL A 266 4.53 -22.19 4.97
CA VAL A 266 4.25 -21.07 5.88
C VAL A 266 3.26 -20.13 5.21
N GLU A 267 1.97 -20.38 5.42
CA GLU A 267 0.87 -19.65 4.77
C GLU A 267 0.74 -18.22 5.31
N ASN A 268 0.30 -17.29 4.45
CA ASN A 268 -0.17 -15.97 4.90
C ASN A 268 -1.66 -16.07 5.25
N ARG A 269 -2.04 -15.95 6.53
CA ARG A 269 -3.46 -15.94 6.90
C ARG A 269 -4.09 -14.57 6.63
N LEU A 270 -5.39 -14.58 6.32
CA LEU A 270 -6.20 -13.36 6.14
C LEU A 270 -6.11 -12.44 7.37
N VAL A 271 -6.04 -13.02 8.56
CA VAL A 271 -5.91 -12.29 9.84
C VAL A 271 -4.51 -11.68 10.09
N GLY A 272 -3.60 -11.74 9.11
CA GLY A 272 -2.24 -11.16 9.19
C GLY A 272 -1.21 -12.00 9.96
N ILE A 273 -1.60 -13.19 10.42
CA ILE A 273 -0.73 -14.14 11.15
C ILE A 273 -0.16 -15.15 10.15
N LYS A 274 1.14 -15.46 10.25
CA LYS A 274 1.71 -16.60 9.52
C LYS A 274 1.51 -17.89 10.31
N SER A 275 1.16 -18.97 9.63
CA SER A 275 1.10 -20.31 10.21
C SER A 275 1.94 -21.27 9.39
N ARG A 276 2.63 -22.19 10.05
CA ARG A 276 3.33 -23.28 9.38
C ARG A 276 2.52 -24.55 9.53
N GLY A 277 2.28 -25.24 8.42
CA GLY A 277 1.55 -26.50 8.40
C GLY A 277 2.17 -27.50 7.42
N CYS A 278 2.07 -28.78 7.77
CA CYS A 278 2.35 -29.91 6.89
C CYS A 278 1.03 -30.48 6.38
N TYR A 279 0.79 -30.36 5.08
CA TYR A 279 -0.48 -30.72 4.43
C TYR A 279 -0.30 -31.92 3.50
N GLU A 280 -1.30 -32.79 3.46
CA GLU A 280 -1.31 -33.97 2.61
C GLU A 280 -2.58 -34.00 1.76
N THR A 281 -2.43 -33.98 0.43
CA THR A 281 -3.53 -34.00 -0.53
C THR A 281 -3.21 -34.98 -1.68
N PRO A 282 -3.11 -36.29 -1.39
CA PRO A 282 -2.61 -37.28 -2.35
C PRO A 282 -3.50 -37.40 -3.58
N GLY A 283 -4.79 -37.70 -3.41
CA GLY A 283 -5.72 -37.86 -4.51
C GLY A 283 -5.93 -36.57 -5.29
N GLY A 284 -5.99 -35.43 -4.59
CA GLY A 284 -6.15 -34.13 -5.25
C GLY A 284 -4.95 -33.71 -6.10
N THR A 285 -3.73 -34.04 -5.68
CA THR A 285 -2.52 -33.81 -6.48
C THR A 285 -2.56 -34.64 -7.78
N ILE A 286 -3.06 -35.87 -7.72
CA ILE A 286 -3.23 -36.75 -8.88
C ILE A 286 -4.32 -36.21 -9.82
N MET A 287 -5.46 -35.79 -9.27
CA MET A 287 -6.55 -35.18 -10.04
C MET A 287 -6.07 -33.92 -10.78
N MET A 288 -5.36 -33.02 -10.10
CA MET A 288 -4.80 -31.81 -10.72
C MET A 288 -3.83 -32.12 -11.85
N ALA A 289 -2.96 -33.13 -11.68
CA ALA A 289 -2.05 -33.57 -12.75
C ALA A 289 -2.82 -34.10 -13.96
N ALA A 290 -3.93 -34.82 -13.75
CA ALA A 290 -4.77 -35.33 -14.82
C ALA A 290 -5.53 -34.21 -15.56
N LEU A 291 -6.18 -33.30 -14.82
CA LEU A 291 -6.90 -32.17 -15.40
C LEU A 291 -5.96 -31.29 -16.24
N ARG A 292 -4.80 -30.89 -15.69
CA ARG A 292 -3.77 -30.16 -16.44
C ARG A 292 -3.28 -30.92 -17.67
N GLY A 293 -3.23 -32.25 -17.60
CA GLY A 293 -2.91 -33.12 -18.74
C GLY A 293 -3.90 -32.97 -19.89
N VAL A 294 -5.21 -32.99 -19.60
CA VAL A 294 -6.26 -32.81 -20.62
C VAL A 294 -6.32 -31.36 -21.11
N GLU A 295 -6.21 -30.38 -20.21
CA GLU A 295 -6.20 -28.94 -20.55
C GLU A 295 -5.15 -28.60 -21.62
N GLN A 296 -3.97 -29.25 -21.59
CA GLN A 296 -2.92 -29.05 -22.60
C GLN A 296 -3.33 -29.50 -24.02
N LEU A 297 -4.30 -30.40 -24.15
CA LEU A 297 -4.82 -30.82 -25.44
C LEU A 297 -6.00 -29.95 -25.90
N VAL A 298 -6.77 -29.40 -24.96
CA VAL A 298 -8.09 -28.81 -25.22
C VAL A 298 -8.06 -27.28 -25.24
N LEU A 299 -7.25 -26.62 -24.40
CA LEU A 299 -7.24 -25.17 -24.29
C LEU A 299 -6.18 -24.55 -25.21
N ASP A 300 -6.56 -23.49 -25.92
CA ASP A 300 -5.63 -22.71 -26.72
C ASP A 300 -4.78 -21.82 -25.81
N ARG A 301 -3.76 -21.16 -26.37
CA ARG A 301 -2.82 -20.33 -25.60
C ARG A 301 -3.53 -19.27 -24.75
N ASP A 302 -4.53 -18.58 -25.30
CA ASP A 302 -5.14 -17.43 -24.65
C ASP A 302 -6.18 -17.92 -23.62
N SER A 303 -6.92 -18.99 -23.92
CA SER A 303 -7.78 -19.70 -22.97
C SER A 303 -7.01 -20.28 -21.78
N PHE A 304 -5.86 -20.94 -22.01
CA PHE A 304 -5.01 -21.49 -20.95
C PHE A 304 -4.45 -20.38 -20.06
N LYS A 305 -4.00 -19.26 -20.64
CA LYS A 305 -3.56 -18.08 -19.87
C LYS A 305 -4.68 -17.52 -19.00
N TRP A 306 -5.89 -17.39 -19.55
CA TRP A 306 -7.05 -16.89 -18.81
C TRP A 306 -7.43 -17.82 -17.66
N ARG A 307 -7.41 -19.14 -17.88
CA ARG A 307 -7.61 -20.14 -16.83
C ARG A 307 -6.69 -19.90 -15.63
N GLU A 308 -5.39 -19.72 -15.85
CA GLU A 308 -4.44 -19.53 -14.74
C GLU A 308 -4.74 -18.25 -13.94
N GLN A 309 -5.19 -17.18 -14.61
CA GLN A 309 -5.62 -15.95 -13.93
C GLN A 309 -6.89 -16.18 -13.08
N LEU A 310 -7.88 -16.91 -13.60
CA LEU A 310 -9.08 -17.29 -12.85
C LEU A 310 -8.74 -18.15 -11.63
N GLY A 311 -7.82 -19.11 -11.78
CA GLY A 311 -7.37 -19.97 -10.68
C GLY A 311 -6.75 -19.18 -9.53
N GLN A 312 -5.92 -18.19 -9.86
CA GLN A 312 -5.32 -17.32 -8.85
C GLN A 312 -6.40 -16.54 -8.08
N GLU A 313 -7.34 -15.90 -8.78
CA GLU A 313 -8.43 -15.13 -8.14
C GLU A 313 -9.36 -16.03 -7.30
N MET A 314 -9.74 -17.20 -7.83
CA MET A 314 -10.56 -18.17 -7.10
C MET A 314 -9.86 -18.60 -5.80
N SER A 315 -8.53 -18.78 -5.83
CA SER A 315 -7.79 -19.23 -4.65
C SER A 315 -7.93 -18.28 -3.47
N TYR A 316 -7.85 -16.96 -3.69
CA TYR A 316 -8.03 -15.95 -2.65
C TYR A 316 -9.49 -15.88 -2.19
N VAL A 317 -10.45 -15.92 -3.12
CA VAL A 317 -11.88 -15.89 -2.78
C VAL A 317 -12.27 -17.06 -1.87
N VAL A 318 -11.80 -18.27 -2.18
CA VAL A 318 -12.06 -19.47 -1.37
C VAL A 318 -11.29 -19.41 -0.05
N TYR A 319 -10.01 -19.05 -0.07
CA TYR A 319 -9.18 -18.97 1.14
C TYR A 319 -9.76 -18.01 2.19
N ASP A 320 -10.29 -16.88 1.74
CA ASP A 320 -10.89 -15.82 2.57
C ASP A 320 -12.30 -16.16 3.09
N GLY A 321 -12.86 -17.31 2.73
CA GLY A 321 -14.21 -17.71 3.16
C GLY A 321 -15.34 -16.98 2.44
N ARG A 322 -15.10 -16.47 1.23
CA ARG A 322 -16.10 -15.72 0.43
C ARG A 322 -16.87 -16.63 -0.54
N TRP A 323 -17.16 -17.87 -0.14
CA TRP A 323 -17.83 -18.87 -0.98
C TRP A 323 -19.20 -18.39 -1.49
N PHE A 324 -20.01 -17.75 -0.66
CA PHE A 324 -21.35 -17.28 -1.03
C PHE A 324 -21.36 -15.85 -1.62
N ALA A 325 -20.20 -15.32 -2.00
CA ALA A 325 -20.12 -14.00 -2.62
C ALA A 325 -20.40 -14.06 -4.14
N PRO A 326 -21.03 -13.04 -4.75
CA PRO A 326 -21.26 -12.98 -6.19
C PRO A 326 -19.98 -13.08 -7.03
N LEU A 327 -18.84 -12.61 -6.50
CA LEU A 327 -17.55 -12.72 -7.17
C LEU A 327 -17.17 -14.19 -7.44
N ARG A 328 -17.42 -15.09 -6.47
CA ARG A 328 -17.16 -16.52 -6.63
C ARG A 328 -18.01 -17.11 -7.76
N GLU A 329 -19.28 -16.74 -7.87
CA GLU A 329 -20.18 -17.17 -8.96
C GLU A 329 -19.64 -16.74 -10.32
N SER A 330 -19.21 -15.48 -10.44
CA SER A 330 -18.68 -14.95 -11.69
C SER A 330 -17.41 -15.69 -12.13
N ILE A 331 -16.50 -15.97 -11.20
CA ILE A 331 -15.25 -16.69 -11.49
C ILE A 331 -15.58 -18.14 -11.87
N GLN A 332 -16.50 -18.77 -11.13
CA GLN A 332 -16.92 -20.15 -11.41
C GLN A 332 -17.55 -20.29 -12.79
N ALA A 333 -18.45 -19.38 -13.17
CA ALA A 333 -19.09 -19.41 -14.49
C ALA A 333 -18.06 -19.32 -15.63
N ALA A 334 -17.02 -18.51 -15.45
CA ALA A 334 -15.91 -18.43 -16.41
C ALA A 334 -15.09 -19.73 -16.44
N ALA A 335 -14.82 -20.34 -15.29
CA ALA A 335 -14.10 -21.61 -15.20
C ALA A 335 -14.89 -22.79 -15.81
N ASP A 336 -16.20 -22.87 -15.53
CA ASP A 336 -17.08 -23.92 -16.07
C ASP A 336 -17.19 -23.83 -17.59
N SER A 337 -17.20 -22.61 -18.15
CA SER A 337 -17.17 -22.38 -19.59
C SER A 337 -15.92 -22.99 -20.24
N LEU A 338 -14.75 -22.80 -19.63
CA LEU A 338 -13.50 -23.41 -20.11
C LEU A 338 -13.45 -24.93 -19.90
N ALA A 339 -14.05 -25.42 -18.80
CA ALA A 339 -14.03 -26.84 -18.45
C ALA A 339 -14.96 -27.70 -19.33
N GLN A 340 -15.95 -27.11 -20.02
CA GLN A 340 -16.97 -27.83 -20.78
C GLN A 340 -16.39 -28.82 -21.82
N ASP A 341 -15.28 -28.44 -22.48
CA ASP A 341 -14.63 -29.27 -23.49
C ASP A 341 -13.45 -30.09 -22.94
N VAL A 342 -13.14 -29.97 -21.64
CA VAL A 342 -12.06 -30.71 -20.98
C VAL A 342 -12.52 -32.15 -20.71
N ASN A 343 -12.59 -32.94 -21.78
CA ASN A 343 -12.93 -34.36 -21.76
C ASN A 343 -11.73 -35.17 -22.25
N GLY A 344 -11.44 -36.33 -21.67
CA GLY A 344 -10.32 -37.16 -22.14
C GLY A 344 -9.95 -38.30 -21.19
N GLU A 345 -8.86 -39.00 -21.53
CA GLU A 345 -8.24 -39.99 -20.66
C GLU A 345 -6.77 -39.64 -20.47
N VAL A 346 -6.27 -39.77 -19.25
CA VAL A 346 -4.88 -39.47 -18.87
C VAL A 346 -4.30 -40.62 -18.07
N VAL A 347 -3.08 -41.03 -18.38
CA VAL A 347 -2.28 -41.94 -17.56
C VAL A 347 -1.32 -41.10 -16.72
N VAL A 348 -1.49 -41.16 -15.40
CA VAL A 348 -0.63 -40.49 -14.42
C VAL A 348 0.33 -41.51 -13.81
N LYS A 349 1.63 -41.24 -13.91
CA LYS A 349 2.69 -41.99 -13.26
C LYS A 349 2.89 -41.48 -11.83
N LEU A 350 2.74 -42.35 -10.85
CA LEU A 350 3.02 -42.11 -9.44
C LEU A 350 4.39 -42.68 -9.09
N TYR A 351 5.27 -41.85 -8.57
CA TYR A 351 6.61 -42.27 -8.17
C TYR A 351 7.22 -41.33 -7.14
N LYS A 352 7.50 -41.83 -5.94
CA LYS A 352 8.24 -41.16 -4.85
C LYS A 352 7.93 -39.67 -4.71
N GLY A 353 6.70 -39.36 -4.32
CA GLY A 353 6.21 -38.00 -4.08
C GLY A 353 5.75 -37.26 -5.33
N THR A 354 5.94 -37.81 -6.53
CA THR A 354 5.62 -37.15 -7.81
C THR A 354 4.45 -37.84 -8.53
N ALA A 355 3.50 -37.03 -9.00
CA ALA A 355 2.44 -37.44 -9.92
C ALA A 355 2.65 -36.72 -11.27
N THR A 356 2.85 -37.47 -12.37
CA THR A 356 3.12 -36.90 -13.69
C THR A 356 2.20 -37.48 -14.75
N ALA A 357 1.47 -36.63 -15.49
CA ALA A 357 0.70 -37.07 -16.65
C ALA A 357 1.65 -37.44 -17.81
N ILE A 358 1.72 -38.73 -18.15
CA ILE A 358 2.67 -39.26 -19.15
C ILE A 358 2.01 -39.67 -20.47
N GLN A 359 0.71 -39.95 -20.47
CA GLN A 359 -0.08 -40.22 -21.67
C GLN A 359 -1.42 -39.52 -21.54
N LYS A 360 -1.94 -38.96 -22.63
CA LYS A 360 -3.16 -38.17 -22.64
C LYS A 360 -3.80 -38.26 -24.02
N LYS A 361 -5.12 -38.41 -24.05
CA LYS A 361 -5.94 -38.33 -25.26
C LYS A 361 -7.23 -37.61 -24.94
N SER A 362 -7.76 -36.87 -25.90
CA SER A 362 -9.02 -36.14 -25.75
C SER A 362 -9.80 -36.20 -27.07
N PRO A 363 -11.12 -36.44 -27.04
CA PRO A 363 -11.96 -36.25 -28.23
C PRO A 363 -12.06 -34.77 -28.65
N ASN A 364 -11.71 -33.84 -27.76
CA ASN A 364 -11.69 -32.39 -27.99
C ASN A 364 -10.26 -31.86 -28.22
N SER A 365 -9.31 -32.73 -28.55
CA SER A 365 -7.91 -32.35 -28.74
C SER A 365 -7.75 -31.39 -29.93
N MET A 366 -7.13 -30.24 -29.68
CA MET A 366 -6.59 -29.37 -30.73
C MET A 366 -5.22 -29.83 -31.23
N TYR A 367 -4.57 -30.75 -30.51
CA TYR A 367 -3.41 -31.45 -31.04
C TYR A 367 -3.89 -32.46 -32.09
N SER A 368 -3.47 -32.25 -33.34
CA SER A 368 -3.72 -33.15 -34.47
C SER A 368 -2.39 -33.65 -35.02
N GLU A 369 -2.23 -34.97 -35.08
CA GLU A 369 -1.03 -35.61 -35.64
C GLU A 369 -0.81 -35.20 -37.10
N GLU A 370 -1.88 -35.02 -37.87
CA GLU A 370 -1.82 -34.59 -39.27
C GLU A 370 -1.23 -33.18 -39.41
N PHE A 371 -1.53 -32.25 -38.50
CA PHE A 371 -1.01 -30.88 -38.52
C PHE A 371 0.35 -30.73 -37.81
N ALA A 372 0.71 -31.67 -36.94
CA ALA A 372 1.96 -31.66 -36.15
C ALA A 372 3.06 -32.55 -36.75
N THR A 373 2.79 -33.21 -37.88
CA THR A 373 3.74 -34.09 -38.58
C THR A 373 4.91 -33.31 -39.19
N PHE A 374 6.02 -34.01 -39.41
CA PHE A 374 7.17 -33.52 -40.18
C PHE A 374 7.27 -34.16 -41.57
N GLY A 375 6.29 -34.99 -41.96
CA GLY A 375 6.19 -35.63 -43.29
C GLY A 375 5.48 -34.74 -44.33
N GLU A 376 5.33 -35.23 -45.57
CA GLU A 376 4.45 -34.57 -46.56
C GLU A 376 2.99 -34.64 -46.07
N ASP A 377 2.38 -33.47 -45.86
CA ASP A 377 0.96 -33.34 -45.58
C ASP A 377 0.31 -32.31 -46.53
N GLU A 378 -1.01 -32.45 -46.74
CA GLU A 378 -1.83 -31.51 -47.53
C GLU A 378 -2.76 -30.67 -46.62
N VAL A 379 -2.64 -30.79 -45.29
CA VAL A 379 -3.63 -30.24 -44.35
C VAL A 379 -3.32 -28.81 -43.91
N TYR A 380 -2.05 -28.38 -44.02
CA TYR A 380 -1.64 -27.01 -43.74
C TYR A 380 -0.89 -26.38 -44.92
N ASP A 381 -1.50 -25.40 -45.60
CA ASP A 381 -0.78 -24.60 -46.59
C ASP A 381 0.23 -23.69 -45.90
N HIS A 382 1.51 -24.10 -45.93
CA HIS A 382 2.63 -23.33 -45.39
C HIS A 382 2.71 -21.90 -45.95
N SER A 383 2.13 -21.62 -47.12
CA SER A 383 2.08 -20.27 -47.70
C SER A 383 1.26 -19.28 -46.85
N HIS A 384 0.26 -19.78 -46.10
CA HIS A 384 -0.58 -18.98 -45.20
C HIS A 384 0.24 -18.32 -44.08
N ALA A 385 1.28 -19.01 -43.58
CA ALA A 385 2.17 -18.47 -42.54
C ALA A 385 2.81 -17.14 -42.97
N GLY A 386 3.20 -17.02 -44.25
CA GLY A 386 3.75 -15.78 -44.79
C GLY A 386 2.75 -14.62 -44.72
N GLY A 387 1.46 -14.85 -45.02
CA GLY A 387 0.39 -13.86 -44.89
C GLY A 387 0.14 -13.45 -43.44
N PHE A 388 -0.02 -14.44 -42.56
CA PHE A 388 -0.22 -14.22 -41.12
C PHE A 388 0.94 -13.46 -40.48
N ILE A 389 2.19 -13.91 -40.68
CA ILE A 389 3.38 -13.24 -40.14
C ILE A 389 3.41 -11.79 -40.63
N ARG A 390 3.15 -11.55 -41.91
CA ARG A 390 3.12 -10.19 -42.48
C ARG A 390 2.06 -9.28 -41.86
N LEU A 391 0.93 -9.82 -41.41
CA LEU A 391 -0.17 -9.09 -40.76
C LEU A 391 0.03 -8.94 -39.25
N PHE A 392 0.40 -10.02 -38.56
CA PHE A 392 0.70 -10.03 -37.13
C PHE A 392 1.92 -9.15 -36.82
N SER A 393 2.95 -9.25 -37.67
CA SER A 393 4.09 -8.35 -37.64
C SER A 393 3.82 -7.03 -38.37
N LEU A 394 2.61 -6.75 -38.86
CA LEU A 394 2.35 -5.56 -39.71
C LEU A 394 2.67 -4.28 -38.98
N SER A 395 2.37 -4.17 -37.69
CA SER A 395 2.79 -3.00 -36.92
C SER A 395 4.32 -2.90 -36.86
N SER A 396 5.04 -4.00 -36.67
CA SER A 396 6.52 -4.06 -36.71
C SER A 396 7.08 -3.81 -38.11
N ARG A 397 6.35 -4.21 -39.16
CA ARG A 397 6.74 -4.12 -40.57
C ARG A 397 6.40 -2.75 -41.17
N ILE A 398 5.29 -2.12 -40.76
CA ILE A 398 4.96 -0.71 -41.00
C ILE A 398 5.98 0.15 -40.27
N ARG A 399 6.33 -0.18 -39.02
CA ARG A 399 7.45 0.46 -38.31
C ARG A 399 8.75 0.36 -39.11
N ALA A 400 9.08 -0.83 -39.64
CA ALA A 400 10.27 -1.02 -40.48
C ALA A 400 10.22 -0.30 -41.84
N LEU A 401 9.07 -0.32 -42.54
CA LEU A 401 8.87 0.32 -43.85
C LEU A 401 8.81 1.86 -43.74
N ASN A 402 8.27 2.39 -42.65
CA ASN A 402 8.29 3.83 -42.35
C ASN A 402 9.70 4.30 -41.98
N ALA A 403 10.49 3.45 -41.29
CA ALA A 403 11.91 3.70 -41.03
C ALA A 403 12.75 3.77 -42.32
N ALA A 404 12.47 2.91 -43.32
CA ALA A 404 13.18 2.91 -44.61
C ALA A 404 12.94 4.19 -45.46
N LYS A 405 11.83 4.90 -45.26
CA LYS A 405 11.48 6.10 -46.05
C LYS A 405 12.06 7.42 -45.53
N LYS A 406 12.63 7.47 -44.33
CA LYS A 406 13.08 8.71 -43.65
C LYS A 406 14.61 8.93 -43.65
N SER A 407 15.37 8.16 -44.44
CA SER A 407 16.83 8.28 -44.53
C SER A 407 17.25 9.58 -45.22
N ILE A 408 17.67 10.60 -44.45
CA ILE A 408 18.90 11.43 -44.58
C ILE A 408 18.86 12.56 -43.51
N ILE A 409 19.77 12.51 -42.51
CA ILE A 409 20.51 13.58 -41.77
C ILE A 409 21.05 12.99 -40.43
N MET A 410 22.32 13.29 -40.06
CA MET A 410 23.15 12.59 -39.04
C MET A 410 23.25 13.29 -37.66
N ALA A 411 23.43 12.49 -36.59
CA ALA A 411 23.60 12.89 -35.17
C ALA A 411 25.05 12.77 -34.64
N LEU A 412 25.36 13.42 -33.49
CA LEU A 412 26.70 13.69 -32.93
C LEU A 412 27.49 12.48 -32.37
N TRP A 413 26.84 11.38 -31.99
CA TRP A 413 27.50 10.13 -31.58
C TRP A 413 27.32 9.02 -32.65
N GLY A 414 27.67 9.32 -33.90
CA GLY A 414 27.37 8.44 -35.05
C GLY A 414 28.45 7.42 -35.44
N GLY A 415 29.70 7.56 -34.96
CA GLY A 415 30.85 6.82 -35.54
C GLY A 415 30.81 5.29 -35.40
N ARG A 416 30.01 4.76 -34.48
CA ARG A 416 29.88 3.31 -34.22
C ARG A 416 28.58 2.69 -34.77
N PHE A 417 27.65 3.52 -35.26
CA PHE A 417 26.31 3.07 -35.63
C PHE A 417 26.18 3.00 -37.15
N SER A 418 25.87 1.81 -37.67
CA SER A 418 25.69 1.57 -39.10
C SER A 418 24.29 1.96 -39.61
N GLN A 419 23.39 2.40 -38.71
CA GLN A 419 22.00 2.77 -39.01
C GLN A 419 21.60 3.98 -38.14
N ALA A 420 20.64 4.77 -38.64
CA ALA A 420 20.03 5.85 -37.86
C ALA A 420 19.15 5.31 -36.73
N ALA A 421 19.00 6.09 -35.64
CA ALA A 421 18.12 5.76 -34.52
C ALA A 421 16.64 5.76 -34.93
N ASP A 422 15.83 4.88 -34.33
CA ASP A 422 14.37 4.86 -34.53
C ASP A 422 13.74 6.13 -33.92
N GLN A 423 12.78 6.75 -34.61
CA GLN A 423 12.13 7.98 -34.15
C GLN A 423 11.48 7.83 -32.76
N ARG A 424 10.92 6.66 -32.43
CA ARG A 424 10.30 6.43 -31.12
C ARG A 424 11.36 6.29 -30.03
N PHE A 425 12.52 5.72 -30.38
CA PHE A 425 13.65 5.69 -29.47
C PHE A 425 14.18 7.10 -29.26
N LYS A 426 14.30 7.91 -30.32
CA LYS A 426 14.64 9.33 -30.23
C LYS A 426 13.67 10.08 -29.30
N GLU A 427 12.36 9.99 -29.52
CA GLU A 427 11.36 10.65 -28.66
C GLU A 427 11.39 10.19 -27.20
N LEU A 428 11.70 8.91 -26.93
CA LEU A 428 11.84 8.37 -25.58
C LEU A 428 13.17 8.79 -24.92
N ASN A 429 14.24 8.88 -25.70
CA ASN A 429 15.60 9.16 -25.24
C ASN A 429 15.93 10.65 -25.13
N ASP A 430 15.29 11.48 -25.95
CA ASP A 430 15.56 12.91 -26.04
C ASP A 430 15.02 13.64 -24.80
N SER A 431 15.86 14.49 -24.24
CA SER A 431 15.52 15.32 -23.08
C SER A 431 15.31 16.79 -23.39
N LEU A 432 15.55 17.25 -24.62
CA LEU A 432 15.43 18.67 -25.00
C LEU A 432 14.10 19.31 -24.59
N ARG A 433 13.00 18.54 -24.67
CA ARG A 433 11.64 19.00 -24.31
C ARG A 433 11.49 19.47 -22.85
N PHE A 434 12.42 19.10 -21.96
CA PHE A 434 12.43 19.54 -20.55
C PHE A 434 13.79 20.07 -20.09
N ASP A 435 14.90 19.52 -20.56
CA ASP A 435 16.25 19.95 -20.15
C ASP A 435 16.68 21.29 -20.77
N TYR A 436 15.91 21.85 -21.72
CA TYR A 436 16.13 23.22 -22.20
C TYR A 436 16.12 24.25 -21.06
N ARG A 437 15.50 23.93 -19.91
CA ARG A 437 15.54 24.74 -18.69
C ARG A 437 16.95 24.90 -18.10
N LEU A 438 17.90 24.06 -18.49
CA LEU A 438 19.30 24.09 -18.06
C LEU A 438 20.21 24.88 -19.01
N ALA A 439 19.66 25.56 -20.03
CA ALA A 439 20.45 26.23 -21.07
C ALA A 439 21.43 27.28 -20.52
N GLU A 440 20.99 28.12 -19.56
CA GLU A 440 21.88 29.10 -18.95
C GLU A 440 23.03 28.43 -18.19
N GLN A 441 22.71 27.37 -17.44
CA GLN A 441 23.70 26.62 -16.67
C GLN A 441 24.71 25.91 -17.57
N ASP A 442 24.27 25.29 -18.67
CA ASP A 442 25.14 24.62 -19.64
C ASP A 442 26.12 25.60 -20.30
N ILE A 443 25.62 26.79 -20.67
CA ILE A 443 26.43 27.84 -21.31
C ILE A 443 27.46 28.39 -20.32
N VAL A 444 27.07 28.71 -19.08
CA VAL A 444 27.99 29.18 -18.03
C VAL A 444 29.01 28.10 -17.67
N GLY A 445 28.56 26.85 -17.55
CA GLY A 445 29.40 25.66 -17.38
C GLY A 445 30.46 25.53 -18.47
N SER A 446 30.05 25.75 -19.71
CA SER A 446 30.90 25.73 -20.90
C SER A 446 31.91 26.90 -20.94
N VAL A 447 31.55 28.09 -20.46
CA VAL A 447 32.50 29.20 -20.30
C VAL A 447 33.59 28.86 -19.28
N ALA A 448 33.24 28.28 -18.13
CA ALA A 448 34.24 27.87 -17.14
C ALA A 448 35.12 26.73 -17.66
N TRP A 449 34.54 25.77 -18.40
CA TRP A 449 35.30 24.68 -19.00
C TRP A 449 36.31 25.18 -20.05
N SER A 450 35.97 26.19 -20.86
CA SER A 450 36.90 26.76 -21.83
C SER A 450 38.13 27.37 -21.14
N LYS A 451 37.96 28.00 -19.97
CA LYS A 451 39.06 28.51 -19.12
C LYS A 451 39.94 27.37 -18.60
N ALA A 452 39.36 26.25 -18.19
CA ALA A 452 40.12 25.07 -17.77
C ALA A 452 40.97 24.48 -18.90
N LEU A 453 40.47 24.47 -20.14
CA LEU A 453 41.22 23.96 -21.28
C LEU A 453 42.46 24.81 -21.64
N VAL A 454 42.47 26.10 -21.28
CA VAL A 454 43.66 26.95 -21.42
C VAL A 454 44.75 26.53 -20.44
N THR A 455 44.40 26.20 -19.19
CA THR A 455 45.40 25.86 -18.15
C THR A 455 46.15 24.56 -18.47
N VAL A 456 45.58 23.71 -19.32
CA VAL A 456 46.17 22.46 -19.80
C VAL A 456 46.60 22.50 -21.27
N ASN A 457 46.69 23.70 -21.87
CA ASN A 457 47.18 23.94 -23.23
C ASN A 457 46.39 23.22 -24.35
N VAL A 458 45.11 22.93 -24.14
CA VAL A 458 44.21 22.43 -25.20
C VAL A 458 43.70 23.58 -26.08
N LEU A 459 43.44 24.73 -25.45
CA LEU A 459 43.07 25.98 -26.10
C LEU A 459 44.14 27.05 -25.89
N THR A 460 44.33 27.92 -26.87
CA THR A 460 45.05 29.18 -26.67
C THR A 460 44.15 30.19 -25.95
N ALA A 461 44.74 31.27 -25.41
CA ALA A 461 43.97 32.36 -24.80
C ALA A 461 42.99 33.01 -25.79
N ASP A 462 43.41 33.21 -27.05
CA ASP A 462 42.56 33.80 -28.09
C ASP A 462 41.41 32.86 -28.47
N GLU A 463 41.66 31.56 -28.60
CA GLU A 463 40.63 30.54 -28.84
C GLU A 463 39.59 30.51 -27.72
N GLN A 464 40.03 30.68 -26.46
CA GLN A 464 39.14 30.72 -25.30
C GLN A 464 38.28 31.99 -25.28
N LEU A 465 38.86 33.16 -25.58
CA LEU A 465 38.11 34.42 -25.66
C LEU A 465 37.08 34.40 -26.78
N GLU A 466 37.41 33.79 -27.93
CA GLU A 466 36.46 33.62 -29.04
C GLU A 466 35.28 32.71 -28.64
N LEU A 467 35.55 31.59 -27.97
CA LEU A 467 34.51 30.70 -27.44
C LEU A 467 33.63 31.40 -26.39
N GLU A 468 34.23 32.11 -25.43
CA GLU A 468 33.49 32.84 -24.39
C GLU A 468 32.63 33.96 -25.00
N GLY A 469 33.15 34.68 -26.01
CA GLY A 469 32.37 35.67 -26.76
C GLY A 469 31.14 35.06 -27.43
N ALA A 470 31.30 33.95 -28.14
CA ALA A 470 30.19 33.26 -28.82
C ALA A 470 29.17 32.67 -27.84
N LEU A 471 29.63 32.11 -26.72
CA LEU A 471 28.77 31.58 -25.65
C LEU A 471 27.97 32.69 -24.95
N ASN A 472 28.56 33.86 -24.70
CA ASN A 472 27.85 34.99 -24.11
C ASN A 472 26.77 35.56 -25.04
N VAL A 473 27.03 35.61 -26.35
CA VAL A 473 25.99 35.96 -27.32
C VAL A 473 24.86 34.93 -27.29
N LEU A 474 25.18 33.63 -27.23
CA LEU A 474 24.18 32.58 -27.12
C LEU A 474 23.38 32.66 -25.82
N LEU A 475 24.01 33.02 -24.71
CA LEU A 475 23.35 33.20 -23.41
C LEU A 475 22.28 34.30 -23.47
N GLU A 476 22.61 35.45 -24.08
CA GLU A 476 21.66 36.55 -24.25
C GLU A 476 20.51 36.18 -25.21
N GLU A 477 20.79 35.42 -26.27
CA GLU A 477 19.77 34.86 -27.18
C GLU A 477 18.81 33.93 -26.42
N VAL A 478 19.34 33.02 -25.58
CA VAL A 478 18.56 32.09 -24.75
C VAL A 478 17.71 32.82 -23.72
N ARG A 479 18.25 33.84 -23.05
CA ARG A 479 17.48 34.64 -22.08
C ARG A 479 16.34 35.41 -22.72
N ALA A 480 16.55 35.94 -23.93
CA ALA A 480 15.53 36.69 -24.65
C ALA A 480 14.39 35.79 -25.15
N ASN A 481 14.68 34.57 -25.60
CA ASN A 481 13.65 33.62 -26.05
C ASN A 481 14.06 32.15 -25.80
N PRO A 482 13.88 31.64 -24.57
CA PRO A 482 14.29 30.27 -24.23
C PRO A 482 13.48 29.20 -24.98
N ARG A 483 12.25 29.54 -25.44
CA ARG A 483 11.41 28.61 -26.19
C ARG A 483 11.91 28.34 -27.61
N ALA A 484 12.74 29.21 -28.18
CA ALA A 484 13.35 28.98 -29.50
C ALA A 484 14.22 27.71 -29.53
N ILE A 485 14.71 27.26 -28.36
CA ILE A 485 15.47 26.01 -28.24
C ILE A 485 14.63 24.81 -28.71
N LEU A 486 13.34 24.79 -28.35
CA LEU A 486 12.41 23.69 -28.64
C LEU A 486 12.03 23.56 -30.12
N GLU A 487 12.42 24.52 -30.97
CA GLU A 487 12.27 24.44 -32.43
C GLU A 487 13.35 23.54 -33.07
N SER A 488 14.39 23.18 -32.31
CA SER A 488 15.46 22.29 -32.75
C SER A 488 15.11 20.82 -32.54
N ASP A 489 15.68 19.95 -33.39
CA ASP A 489 15.62 18.49 -33.26
C ASP A 489 16.84 17.90 -32.54
N ALA A 490 17.57 18.73 -31.76
CA ALA A 490 18.69 18.27 -30.94
C ALA A 490 18.20 17.28 -29.86
N GLU A 491 19.04 16.31 -29.49
CA GLU A 491 18.70 15.29 -28.48
C GLU A 491 18.49 15.90 -27.08
N ASP A 492 19.38 16.80 -26.70
CA ASP A 492 19.46 17.43 -25.38
C ASP A 492 20.01 18.85 -25.49
N ILE A 493 19.87 19.63 -24.43
CA ILE A 493 20.37 21.01 -24.38
C ILE A 493 21.88 21.10 -24.67
N HIS A 494 22.65 20.11 -24.23
CA HIS A 494 24.10 20.11 -24.39
C HIS A 494 24.51 20.00 -25.87
N SER A 495 23.81 19.15 -26.62
CA SER A 495 23.96 18.98 -28.07
C SER A 495 23.48 20.23 -28.82
N TRP A 496 22.39 20.85 -28.35
CA TRP A 496 21.90 22.10 -28.90
C TRP A 496 22.93 23.23 -28.76
N VAL A 497 23.50 23.42 -27.57
CA VAL A 497 24.54 24.44 -27.32
C VAL A 497 25.76 24.17 -28.19
N GLU A 498 26.21 22.92 -28.30
CA GLU A 498 27.35 22.56 -29.14
C GLU A 498 27.09 22.85 -30.62
N LEU A 499 25.92 22.50 -31.15
CA LEU A 499 25.54 22.81 -32.53
C LEU A 499 25.52 24.32 -32.79
N LYS A 500 24.89 25.10 -31.90
CA LYS A 500 24.86 26.56 -32.03
C LYS A 500 26.24 27.20 -31.91
N LEU A 501 27.12 26.62 -31.09
CA LEU A 501 28.49 27.09 -30.97
C LEU A 501 29.31 26.76 -32.23
N ILE A 502 29.15 25.57 -32.80
CA ILE A 502 29.77 25.19 -34.08
C ILE A 502 29.29 26.09 -35.21
N ASP A 503 28.01 26.46 -35.24
CA ASP A 503 27.49 27.41 -36.24
C ASP A 503 28.17 28.79 -36.14
N LYS A 504 28.53 29.22 -34.92
CA LYS A 504 29.17 30.54 -34.67
C LYS A 504 30.69 30.53 -34.87
N VAL A 505 31.40 29.47 -34.46
CA VAL A 505 32.89 29.43 -34.43
C VAL A 505 33.52 28.21 -35.15
N GLY A 506 32.73 27.43 -35.88
CA GLY A 506 33.19 26.31 -36.68
C GLY A 506 33.83 25.18 -35.86
N ASN A 507 34.98 24.67 -36.31
CA ASN A 507 35.68 23.55 -35.66
C ASN A 507 36.18 23.90 -34.25
N LEU A 508 36.33 25.18 -33.91
CA LEU A 508 36.69 25.60 -32.56
C LEU A 508 35.63 25.17 -31.54
N GLY A 509 34.34 25.22 -31.91
CA GLY A 509 33.24 24.74 -31.07
C GLY A 509 33.36 23.25 -30.70
N LYS A 510 33.92 22.43 -31.61
CA LYS A 510 34.17 20.99 -31.37
C LYS A 510 35.32 20.75 -30.38
N LYS A 511 36.27 21.68 -30.25
CA LYS A 511 37.38 21.54 -29.29
C LYS A 511 36.90 21.69 -27.85
N LEU A 512 35.79 22.41 -27.62
CA LEU A 512 35.28 22.68 -26.27
C LEU A 512 34.95 21.41 -25.48
N HIS A 513 34.48 20.32 -26.13
CA HIS A 513 34.13 19.09 -25.42
C HIS A 513 35.35 18.23 -25.02
N THR A 514 36.58 18.64 -25.36
CA THR A 514 37.80 17.89 -25.03
C THR A 514 37.89 17.65 -23.52
N GLY A 515 38.09 16.39 -23.11
CA GLY A 515 38.26 16.02 -21.71
C GLY A 515 37.03 16.11 -20.81
N ARG A 516 35.86 16.46 -21.37
CA ARG A 516 34.55 16.54 -20.69
C ARG A 516 33.64 15.38 -21.14
N SER A 517 32.62 15.07 -20.34
CA SER A 517 31.55 14.14 -20.70
C SER A 517 30.19 14.81 -20.51
N ARG A 518 29.14 14.25 -21.11
CA ARG A 518 27.77 14.64 -20.73
C ARG A 518 27.44 14.30 -19.28
N ASN A 519 28.07 13.27 -18.71
CA ASN A 519 27.78 12.81 -17.34
C ASN A 519 28.18 13.85 -16.28
N ASP A 520 29.39 14.40 -16.35
CA ASP A 520 29.84 15.44 -15.42
C ASP A 520 29.30 16.83 -15.80
N GLN A 521 29.01 17.07 -17.08
CA GLN A 521 28.34 18.28 -17.54
C GLN A 521 26.92 18.38 -16.96
N VAL A 522 26.05 17.41 -17.20
CA VAL A 522 24.65 17.45 -16.70
C VAL A 522 24.58 17.47 -15.18
N ALA A 523 25.49 16.78 -14.49
CA ALA A 523 25.60 16.83 -13.03
C ALA A 523 26.00 18.23 -12.52
N THR A 524 26.78 18.98 -13.30
CA THR A 524 27.14 20.37 -12.98
C THR A 524 25.96 21.29 -13.22
N ASP A 525 25.31 21.15 -14.38
CA ASP A 525 24.22 22.04 -14.80
C ASP A 525 23.03 21.95 -13.86
N ILE A 526 22.65 20.73 -13.45
CA ILE A 526 21.55 20.54 -12.50
C ILE A 526 21.87 21.10 -11.12
N LYS A 527 23.12 20.99 -10.63
CA LYS A 527 23.53 21.58 -9.34
C LYS A 527 23.52 23.11 -9.40
N LEU A 528 24.00 23.71 -10.48
CA LEU A 528 23.91 25.16 -10.71
C LEU A 528 22.45 25.63 -10.72
N TRP A 529 21.58 24.89 -11.41
CA TRP A 529 20.15 25.20 -11.46
C TRP A 529 19.52 25.11 -10.07
N CYS A 530 19.80 24.04 -9.33
CA CYS A 530 19.31 23.86 -7.97
C CYS A 530 19.80 24.98 -7.03
N LYS A 531 21.04 25.46 -7.14
CA LYS A 531 21.53 26.60 -6.35
C LYS A 531 20.67 27.85 -6.56
N THR A 532 20.33 28.17 -7.81
CA THR A 532 19.44 29.31 -8.12
C THR A 532 18.05 29.10 -7.55
N GLN A 533 17.46 27.92 -7.76
CA GLN A 533 16.10 27.63 -7.30
C GLN A 533 15.96 27.61 -5.78
N VAL A 534 16.97 27.10 -5.06
CA VAL A 534 16.97 27.12 -3.60
C VAL A 534 16.93 28.56 -3.06
N VAL A 535 17.69 29.48 -3.67
CA VAL A 535 17.67 30.90 -3.28
C VAL A 535 16.29 31.53 -3.51
N GLU A 536 15.67 31.25 -4.65
CA GLU A 536 14.32 31.73 -4.95
C GLU A 536 13.29 31.18 -3.96
N LEU A 537 13.36 29.88 -3.65
CA LEU A 537 12.48 29.21 -2.69
C LEU A 537 12.69 29.75 -1.27
N GLN A 538 13.93 29.97 -0.84
CA GLN A 538 14.22 30.60 0.45
C GLN A 538 13.58 32.00 0.54
N LEU A 539 13.63 32.79 -0.54
CA LEU A 539 12.97 34.09 -0.59
C LEU A 539 11.45 33.96 -0.47
N ALA A 540 10.83 33.03 -1.22
CA ALA A 540 9.38 32.81 -1.16
C ALA A 540 8.91 32.31 0.23
N VAL A 541 9.67 31.40 0.86
CA VAL A 541 9.43 30.95 2.23
C VAL A 541 9.53 32.12 3.21
N LYS A 542 10.53 33.00 3.07
CA LYS A 542 10.65 34.22 3.90
C LYS A 542 9.51 35.20 3.67
N GLN A 543 9.07 35.39 2.43
CA GLN A 543 7.93 36.25 2.10
C GLN A 543 6.64 35.74 2.75
N LEU A 544 6.40 34.43 2.73
CA LEU A 544 5.25 33.84 3.42
C LEU A 544 5.37 33.96 4.95
N GLN A 545 6.57 33.78 5.52
CA GLN A 545 6.81 34.04 6.95
C GLN A 545 6.50 35.51 7.30
N HIS A 546 6.96 36.47 6.50
CA HIS A 546 6.64 37.89 6.67
C HIS A 546 5.13 38.16 6.64
N ALA A 547 4.42 37.64 5.63
CA ALA A 547 2.97 37.79 5.51
C ALA A 547 2.21 37.22 6.73
N LEU A 548 2.64 36.06 7.24
CA LEU A 548 2.08 35.47 8.45
C LEU A 548 2.35 36.33 9.71
N VAL A 549 3.56 36.90 9.83
CA VAL A 549 3.93 37.79 10.95
C VAL A 549 3.14 39.09 10.91
N GLU A 550 2.97 39.70 9.74
CA GLU A 550 2.13 40.89 9.54
C GLU A 550 0.66 40.58 9.88
N THR A 551 0.15 39.45 9.41
CA THR A 551 -1.20 38.98 9.74
C THR A 551 -1.35 38.74 11.24
N ALA A 552 -0.32 38.19 11.90
CA ALA A 552 -0.33 37.97 13.35
C ALA A 552 -0.37 39.30 14.11
N GLU A 553 0.44 40.28 13.72
CA GLU A 553 0.45 41.61 14.32
C GLU A 553 -0.91 42.32 14.18
N ALA A 554 -1.55 42.23 13.02
CA ALA A 554 -2.85 42.83 12.77
C ALA A 554 -4.01 42.14 13.51
N ASN A 555 -3.81 40.96 14.10
CA ASN A 555 -4.86 40.13 14.70
C ASN A 555 -4.49 39.57 16.08
N GLN A 556 -3.65 40.27 16.85
CA GLN A 556 -3.29 39.89 18.22
C GLN A 556 -4.50 39.80 19.16
N ASP A 557 -5.51 40.63 18.93
CA ASP A 557 -6.74 40.72 19.71
C ASP A 557 -7.80 39.68 19.32
N ALA A 558 -7.60 38.96 18.21
CA ALA A 558 -8.57 38.01 17.68
C ALA A 558 -8.53 36.68 18.42
N VAL A 559 -9.13 36.65 19.62
CA VAL A 559 -9.31 35.42 20.40
C VAL A 559 -10.21 34.44 19.66
N MET A 560 -9.82 33.18 19.62
CA MET A 560 -10.53 32.09 18.95
C MET A 560 -10.36 30.77 19.74
N PRO A 561 -11.16 29.73 19.47
CA PRO A 561 -10.92 28.42 20.06
C PRO A 561 -9.61 27.82 19.55
N GLY A 562 -8.78 27.29 20.44
CA GLY A 562 -7.73 26.33 20.08
C GLY A 562 -8.35 24.95 19.87
N TYR A 563 -7.75 24.15 18.99
CA TYR A 563 -8.29 22.84 18.60
C TYR A 563 -7.32 21.71 18.87
N THR A 564 -7.84 20.63 19.47
CA THR A 564 -7.21 19.30 19.45
C THR A 564 -8.30 18.31 19.05
N HIS A 565 -8.05 17.42 18.09
CA HIS A 565 -9.07 16.52 17.52
C HIS A 565 -10.29 17.26 16.90
N LEU A 566 -10.09 18.50 16.41
CA LEU A 566 -11.17 19.43 16.02
C LEU A 566 -12.23 19.69 17.11
N GLN A 567 -11.92 19.34 18.37
CA GLN A 567 -12.70 19.75 19.54
C GLN A 567 -12.11 21.04 20.10
N ARG A 568 -12.99 21.93 20.58
CA ARG A 568 -12.60 23.17 21.25
C ARG A 568 -11.86 22.81 22.53
N ALA A 569 -10.60 23.23 22.61
CA ALA A 569 -9.71 22.98 23.73
C ALA A 569 -9.60 24.25 24.57
N GLN A 570 -8.43 24.90 24.59
CA GLN A 570 -8.21 26.16 25.32
C GLN A 570 -8.30 27.35 24.36
N PRO A 571 -8.69 28.56 24.83
CA PRO A 571 -8.69 29.74 23.99
C PRO A 571 -7.27 30.10 23.53
N VAL A 572 -7.15 30.49 22.27
CA VAL A 572 -5.91 30.99 21.66
C VAL A 572 -6.21 32.28 20.88
N THR A 573 -5.21 32.87 20.22
CA THR A 573 -5.42 33.99 19.29
C THR A 573 -5.08 33.58 17.86
N PHE A 574 -5.72 34.21 16.88
CA PHE A 574 -5.37 34.03 15.46
C PHE A 574 -3.89 34.36 15.21
N ALA A 575 -3.35 35.35 15.91
CA ALA A 575 -1.92 35.66 15.88
C ALA A 575 -1.04 34.49 16.32
N HIS A 576 -1.39 33.82 17.43
CA HIS A 576 -0.65 32.65 17.90
C HIS A 576 -0.71 31.49 16.89
N TRP A 577 -1.85 31.30 16.22
CA TRP A 577 -2.01 30.35 15.13
C TRP A 577 -1.13 30.68 13.91
N CYS A 578 -1.08 31.95 13.47
CA CYS A 578 -0.20 32.38 12.38
C CYS A 578 1.28 32.08 12.69
N LEU A 579 1.73 32.40 13.91
CA LEU A 579 3.11 32.17 14.34
C LEU A 579 3.46 30.68 14.40
N ALA A 580 2.50 29.79 14.62
CA ALA A 580 2.74 28.35 14.54
C ALA A 580 3.23 27.94 13.13
N TYR A 581 2.67 28.53 12.07
CA TYR A 581 3.11 28.29 10.69
C TYR A 581 4.43 28.98 10.36
N VAL A 582 4.72 30.14 10.96
CA VAL A 582 6.04 30.80 10.86
C VAL A 582 7.14 29.84 11.33
N GLU A 583 6.94 29.16 12.46
CA GLU A 583 7.90 28.20 12.99
C GLU A 583 8.05 26.94 12.13
N MET A 584 6.98 26.50 11.46
CA MET A 584 7.06 25.39 10.49
C MET A 584 7.92 25.80 9.29
N LEU A 585 7.68 26.98 8.74
CA LEU A 585 8.39 27.51 7.57
C LEU A 585 9.85 27.88 7.88
N ALA A 586 10.17 28.33 9.09
CA ALA A 586 11.55 28.56 9.52
C ALA A 586 12.40 27.27 9.48
N ARG A 587 11.79 26.11 9.78
CA ARG A 587 12.45 24.80 9.64
C ARG A 587 12.58 24.35 8.19
N ASP A 588 11.71 24.82 7.30
CA ASP A 588 11.83 24.54 5.87
C ASP A 588 12.95 25.39 5.26
N GLU A 589 13.04 26.66 5.68
CA GLU A 589 14.15 27.56 5.34
C GLU A 589 15.52 27.00 5.78
N SER A 590 15.63 26.50 7.02
CA SER A 590 16.89 25.92 7.49
C SER A 590 17.26 24.66 6.73
N ARG A 591 16.28 23.81 6.39
CA ARG A 591 16.51 22.62 5.56
C ARG A 591 17.00 22.98 4.16
N LEU A 592 16.40 23.99 3.53
CA LEU A 592 16.89 24.52 2.26
C LEU A 592 18.34 25.02 2.37
N GLN A 593 18.70 25.71 3.45
CA GLN A 593 20.07 26.18 3.67
C GLN A 593 21.06 25.02 3.85
N ASP A 594 20.68 23.99 4.58
CA ASP A 594 21.53 22.81 4.80
C ASP A 594 21.73 22.03 3.50
N THR A 595 20.67 21.86 2.69
CA THR A 595 20.77 21.29 1.35
C THR A 595 21.67 22.14 0.47
N LEU A 596 21.52 23.48 0.52
CA LEU A 596 22.36 24.42 -0.22
C LEU A 596 23.84 24.21 0.07
N ASN A 597 24.19 24.02 1.33
CA ASN A 597 25.57 23.79 1.72
C ASN A 597 26.11 22.44 1.21
N ARG A 598 25.26 21.40 1.12
CA ARG A 598 25.66 20.06 0.65
C ARG A 598 25.77 19.96 -0.86
N LEU A 599 24.86 20.57 -1.62
CA LEU A 599 24.94 20.52 -3.09
C LEU A 599 25.94 21.53 -3.68
N ASP A 600 26.48 22.44 -2.88
CA ASP A 600 27.49 23.43 -3.28
C ASP A 600 28.91 22.83 -3.50
N VAL A 601 28.97 21.76 -4.31
CA VAL A 601 30.21 21.03 -4.63
C VAL A 601 30.22 20.66 -6.11
N SER A 602 31.23 21.14 -6.85
CA SER A 602 31.34 20.98 -8.31
C SER A 602 31.67 19.54 -8.73
N PRO A 603 30.89 18.91 -9.63
CA PRO A 603 31.22 17.63 -10.24
C PRO A 603 32.07 17.74 -11.51
N LEU A 604 32.20 18.94 -12.11
CA LEU A 604 32.88 19.13 -13.39
C LEU A 604 34.36 18.69 -13.36
N GLY A 605 34.82 18.05 -14.44
CA GLY A 605 36.15 17.45 -14.54
C GLY A 605 36.21 16.00 -14.06
N SER A 606 35.07 15.40 -13.73
CA SER A 606 34.95 13.97 -13.41
C SER A 606 34.87 13.09 -14.67
N GLY A 607 34.76 13.69 -15.85
CA GLY A 607 34.64 12.97 -17.12
C GLY A 607 33.42 12.06 -17.12
N ALA A 608 33.50 10.92 -17.82
CA ALA A 608 32.38 9.99 -17.88
C ALA A 608 32.16 9.21 -16.57
N LEU A 609 33.25 8.92 -15.84
CA LEU A 609 33.23 8.21 -14.55
C LEU A 609 34.58 8.18 -13.80
N ALA A 610 35.70 8.41 -14.50
CA ALA A 610 37.05 8.13 -13.98
C ALA A 610 37.95 9.37 -13.82
N GLY A 611 37.39 10.57 -13.96
CA GLY A 611 38.15 11.82 -14.01
C GLY A 611 38.54 12.20 -15.45
N THR A 612 38.80 13.48 -15.66
CA THR A 612 39.36 13.97 -16.92
C THR A 612 40.81 13.49 -17.10
N ALA A 613 41.21 13.21 -18.34
CA ALA A 613 42.56 12.74 -18.68
C ALA A 613 43.60 13.89 -18.77
N TYR A 614 43.24 15.08 -18.28
CA TYR A 614 44.05 16.29 -18.28
C TYR A 614 44.32 16.73 -16.84
N PRO A 615 45.48 17.34 -16.55
CA PRO A 615 45.80 17.84 -15.21
C PRO A 615 45.08 19.16 -14.90
N ILE A 616 43.76 19.19 -15.04
CA ILE A 616 42.91 20.34 -14.74
C ILE A 616 42.79 20.51 -13.22
N ASP A 617 43.01 21.73 -12.73
CA ASP A 617 42.73 22.10 -11.34
C ASP A 617 41.21 22.22 -11.14
N ARG A 618 40.63 21.23 -10.48
CA ARG A 618 39.18 21.15 -10.26
C ARG A 618 38.68 22.11 -9.17
N GLU A 619 39.52 22.51 -8.22
CA GLU A 619 39.14 23.50 -7.21
C GLU A 619 39.09 24.90 -7.83
N GLN A 620 40.04 25.23 -8.69
CA GLN A 620 39.98 26.46 -9.49
C GLN A 620 38.72 26.48 -10.38
N LEU A 621 38.41 25.37 -11.05
CA LEU A 621 37.21 25.24 -11.88
C LEU A 621 35.92 25.39 -11.06
N ALA A 622 35.86 24.82 -9.85
CA ALA A 622 34.76 25.03 -8.92
C ALA A 622 34.60 26.52 -8.57
N GLY A 623 35.69 27.22 -8.30
CA GLY A 623 35.70 28.66 -8.02
C GLY A 623 35.15 29.50 -9.18
N TRP A 624 35.50 29.19 -10.43
CA TRP A 624 34.93 29.89 -11.60
C TRP A 624 33.43 29.71 -11.77
N LEU A 625 32.90 28.57 -11.34
CA LEU A 625 31.47 28.26 -11.36
C LEU A 625 30.71 28.75 -10.12
N GLY A 626 31.43 29.34 -9.16
CA GLY A 626 30.85 29.77 -7.90
C GLY A 626 30.45 28.61 -6.98
N PHE A 627 31.06 27.44 -7.12
CA PHE A 627 30.95 26.35 -6.15
C PHE A 627 31.92 26.53 -4.98
N ALA A 628 31.58 26.01 -3.80
CA ALA A 628 32.46 26.12 -2.62
C ALA A 628 33.69 25.20 -2.69
N SER A 629 33.59 24.05 -3.37
CA SER A 629 34.69 23.11 -3.55
C SER A 629 34.46 22.14 -4.71
N ALA A 630 35.45 21.35 -5.07
CA ALA A 630 35.30 20.21 -5.98
C ALA A 630 34.94 18.91 -5.26
N THR A 631 34.19 18.04 -5.95
CA THR A 631 33.88 16.67 -5.50
C THR A 631 35.14 15.81 -5.42
N ARG A 632 35.16 14.83 -4.51
CA ARG A 632 36.38 14.06 -4.18
C ARG A 632 36.52 12.73 -4.93
N ASN A 633 35.46 12.27 -5.59
CA ASN A 633 35.45 10.97 -6.26
C ASN A 633 34.63 11.05 -7.55
N SER A 634 35.23 10.69 -8.69
CA SER A 634 34.60 10.83 -10.01
C SER A 634 33.45 9.87 -10.28
N LEU A 635 33.45 8.66 -9.69
CA LEU A 635 32.34 7.72 -9.79
C LEU A 635 31.11 8.32 -9.12
N ASP A 636 31.29 8.79 -7.88
CA ASP A 636 30.27 9.47 -7.09
C ASP A 636 29.74 10.72 -7.81
N SER A 637 30.62 11.60 -8.29
CA SER A 637 30.23 12.84 -8.98
C SER A 637 29.22 12.65 -10.12
N VAL A 638 29.36 11.58 -10.90
CA VAL A 638 28.50 11.33 -12.06
C VAL A 638 27.27 10.49 -11.73
N SER A 639 27.26 9.82 -10.57
CA SER A 639 26.15 9.00 -10.08
C SER A 639 25.28 9.68 -9.01
N ASP A 640 25.80 10.73 -8.34
CA ASP A 640 25.15 11.43 -7.22
C ASP A 640 23.89 12.19 -7.66
N ARG A 641 22.78 11.91 -6.99
CA ARG A 641 21.50 12.64 -7.07
C ARG A 641 20.89 12.90 -5.69
N ASP A 642 21.69 12.84 -4.63
CA ASP A 642 21.24 13.03 -3.25
C ASP A 642 20.64 14.42 -3.06
N HIS A 643 21.24 15.44 -3.65
CA HIS A 643 20.73 16.81 -3.65
C HIS A 643 19.31 16.93 -4.23
N ILE A 644 18.95 16.10 -5.22
CA ILE A 644 17.59 16.07 -5.79
C ILE A 644 16.62 15.39 -4.82
N LEU A 645 17.00 14.24 -4.26
CA LEU A 645 16.20 13.57 -3.22
C LEU A 645 15.95 14.47 -2.02
N GLU A 646 16.98 15.20 -1.60
CA GLU A 646 16.92 16.10 -0.45
C GLU A 646 16.02 17.30 -0.72
N LEU A 647 16.12 17.92 -1.90
CA LEU A 647 15.23 19.01 -2.30
C LEU A 647 13.77 18.54 -2.43
N LEU A 648 13.53 17.37 -3.02
CA LEU A 648 12.19 16.79 -3.11
C LEU A 648 11.63 16.45 -1.72
N SER A 649 12.47 16.01 -0.80
CA SER A 649 12.10 15.79 0.61
C SER A 649 11.74 17.10 1.30
N ASN A 650 12.55 18.15 1.15
CA ASN A 650 12.27 19.47 1.72
C ASN A 650 10.96 20.05 1.16
N ALA A 651 10.76 19.97 -0.15
CA ALA A 651 9.53 20.40 -0.81
C ALA A 651 8.31 19.61 -0.29
N SER A 652 8.44 18.29 -0.16
CA SER A 652 7.37 17.42 0.34
C SER A 652 6.96 17.79 1.77
N ILE A 653 7.93 18.02 2.65
CA ILE A 653 7.68 18.40 4.04
C ILE A 653 7.04 19.78 4.12
N SER A 654 7.53 20.75 3.35
CA SER A 654 6.95 22.10 3.33
C SER A 654 5.54 22.10 2.74
N MET A 655 5.27 21.28 1.71
CA MET A 655 3.92 21.08 1.19
C MET A 655 2.98 20.43 2.20
N VAL A 656 3.47 19.56 3.10
CA VAL A 656 2.68 19.08 4.24
C VAL A 656 2.34 20.23 5.18
N HIS A 657 3.27 21.12 5.50
CA HIS A 657 2.98 22.33 6.30
C HIS A 657 1.91 23.20 5.63
N LEU A 658 2.05 23.48 4.34
CA LEU A 658 1.07 24.24 3.55
C LEU A 658 -0.29 23.53 3.46
N SER A 659 -0.31 22.19 3.42
CA SER A 659 -1.55 21.43 3.42
C SER A 659 -2.32 21.56 4.74
N ARG A 660 -1.62 21.65 5.87
CA ARG A 660 -2.21 21.89 7.20
C ARG A 660 -2.73 23.32 7.31
N PHE A 661 -1.94 24.29 6.85
CA PHE A 661 -2.35 25.70 6.75
C PHE A 661 -3.65 25.83 5.92
N ALA A 662 -3.70 25.16 4.78
CA ALA A 662 -4.88 25.11 3.94
C ALA A 662 -6.08 24.47 4.66
N GLU A 663 -5.90 23.33 5.33
CA GLU A 663 -6.98 22.66 6.05
C GLU A 663 -7.59 23.53 7.14
N ASP A 664 -6.75 24.18 7.95
CA ASP A 664 -7.19 25.09 9.00
C ASP A 664 -8.03 26.24 8.42
N LEU A 665 -7.54 26.91 7.36
CA LEU A 665 -8.27 28.01 6.74
C LEU A 665 -9.55 27.57 6.02
N ILE A 666 -9.56 26.39 5.40
CA ILE A 666 -10.77 25.81 4.81
C ILE A 666 -11.81 25.59 5.92
N PHE A 667 -11.42 25.00 7.05
CA PHE A 667 -12.30 24.80 8.20
C PHE A 667 -12.78 26.14 8.77
N PHE A 668 -11.89 27.11 8.96
CA PHE A 668 -12.23 28.44 9.49
C PHE A 668 -13.17 29.22 8.56
N ASN A 669 -13.14 28.96 7.26
CA ASN A 669 -13.98 29.61 6.24
C ASN A 669 -15.36 28.93 6.06
N THR A 670 -15.61 27.79 6.71
CA THR A 670 -16.93 27.14 6.67
C THR A 670 -18.03 28.03 7.23
N GLY A 671 -19.29 27.77 6.83
CA GLY A 671 -20.45 28.45 7.42
C GLY A 671 -20.62 28.13 8.92
N GLU A 672 -20.22 26.92 9.32
CA GLU A 672 -20.29 26.41 10.68
C GLU A 672 -19.32 27.16 11.63
N ALA A 673 -18.06 27.33 11.22
CA ALA A 673 -17.07 28.08 11.98
C ALA A 673 -17.27 29.59 11.78
N GLY A 674 -17.15 30.06 10.55
CA GLY A 674 -17.27 31.47 10.17
C GLY A 674 -16.21 32.37 10.81
N PHE A 675 -15.00 31.86 11.03
CA PHE A 675 -13.92 32.62 11.69
C PHE A 675 -13.18 33.55 10.73
N VAL A 676 -13.10 33.17 9.45
CA VAL A 676 -12.44 33.99 8.43
C VAL A 676 -13.37 34.26 7.24
N ASP A 677 -13.09 35.35 6.54
CA ASP A 677 -13.56 35.60 5.18
C ASP A 677 -12.33 35.76 4.27
N LEU A 678 -12.38 35.12 3.11
CA LEU A 678 -11.32 35.17 2.13
C LEU A 678 -11.64 36.20 1.03
N SER A 679 -10.58 36.80 0.49
CA SER A 679 -10.67 37.75 -0.61
C SER A 679 -11.24 37.11 -1.87
N ASP A 680 -12.00 37.87 -2.66
CA ASP A 680 -12.53 37.44 -3.96
C ASP A 680 -11.40 37.12 -4.95
N ARG A 681 -10.19 37.65 -4.72
CA ARG A 681 -9.00 37.39 -5.56
C ARG A 681 -8.50 35.95 -5.49
N VAL A 682 -8.83 35.22 -4.43
CA VAL A 682 -8.32 33.86 -4.13
C VAL A 682 -9.44 32.84 -3.94
N THR A 683 -10.69 33.22 -4.22
CA THR A 683 -11.88 32.37 -4.09
C THR A 683 -12.68 32.36 -5.39
N SER A 684 -13.50 31.32 -5.57
CA SER A 684 -14.52 31.29 -6.61
C SER A 684 -15.93 31.27 -6.02
N GLY A 685 -16.91 31.63 -6.85
CA GLY A 685 -18.33 31.56 -6.51
C GLY A 685 -19.05 30.43 -7.24
N SER A 686 -20.27 30.14 -6.81
CA SER A 686 -21.21 29.33 -7.59
C SER A 686 -22.15 30.22 -8.39
N SER A 687 -22.34 29.92 -9.68
CA SER A 687 -23.36 30.59 -10.50
C SER A 687 -24.79 30.35 -10.01
N LEU A 688 -25.01 29.31 -9.18
CA LEU A 688 -26.31 28.93 -8.64
C LEU A 688 -26.55 29.43 -7.21
N MET A 689 -25.48 29.69 -6.44
CA MET A 689 -25.54 30.05 -5.02
C MET A 689 -24.65 31.27 -4.74
N PRO A 690 -25.20 32.49 -4.82
CA PRO A 690 -24.44 33.74 -4.68
C PRO A 690 -23.74 33.92 -3.33
N GLN A 691 -24.21 33.24 -2.28
CA GLN A 691 -23.64 33.28 -0.94
C GLN A 691 -22.39 32.40 -0.77
N LYS A 692 -22.10 31.49 -1.71
CA LYS A 692 -21.05 30.49 -1.56
C LYS A 692 -19.71 31.01 -2.09
N LYS A 693 -18.73 31.22 -1.21
CA LYS A 693 -17.31 31.45 -1.54
C LYS A 693 -16.52 30.16 -1.30
N ASN A 694 -15.98 29.58 -2.36
CA ASN A 694 -15.17 28.37 -2.28
C ASN A 694 -13.68 28.74 -2.08
N PRO A 695 -12.97 28.11 -1.12
CA PRO A 695 -11.56 28.37 -0.85
C PRO A 695 -10.63 27.65 -1.86
N ASP A 696 -10.86 27.81 -3.16
CA ASP A 696 -10.20 27.05 -4.23
C ASP A 696 -8.67 27.11 -4.18
N ALA A 697 -8.10 28.28 -3.87
CA ALA A 697 -6.65 28.42 -3.73
C ALA A 697 -6.08 27.50 -2.64
N LEU A 698 -6.78 27.39 -1.51
CA LEU A 698 -6.38 26.53 -0.39
C LEU A 698 -6.60 25.04 -0.72
N GLU A 699 -7.71 24.71 -1.38
CA GLU A 699 -7.95 23.34 -1.86
C GLU A 699 -6.87 22.89 -2.84
N LEU A 700 -6.44 23.76 -3.76
CA LEU A 700 -5.36 23.49 -4.70
C LEU A 700 -4.00 23.36 -4.01
N ILE A 701 -3.67 24.22 -3.04
CA ILE A 701 -2.45 24.11 -2.25
C ILE A 701 -2.38 22.73 -1.57
N ARG A 702 -3.46 22.31 -0.89
CA ARG A 702 -3.54 20.99 -0.25
C ARG A 702 -3.49 19.86 -1.28
N GLY A 703 -4.23 19.95 -2.38
CA GLY A 703 -4.26 18.93 -3.43
C GLY A 703 -2.90 18.74 -4.13
N LYS A 704 -2.13 19.82 -4.30
CA LYS A 704 -0.77 19.81 -4.87
C LYS A 704 0.26 19.16 -3.95
N CYS A 705 -0.02 18.93 -2.66
CA CYS A 705 0.88 18.17 -1.80
C CYS A 705 1.17 16.75 -2.37
N GLY A 706 0.16 16.09 -2.94
CA GLY A 706 0.29 14.73 -3.48
C GLY A 706 1.27 14.61 -4.65
N ARG A 707 1.30 15.59 -5.57
CA ARG A 707 2.21 15.52 -6.74
C ARG A 707 3.68 15.70 -6.36
N VAL A 708 3.96 16.59 -5.40
CA VAL A 708 5.32 16.81 -4.86
C VAL A 708 5.81 15.55 -4.12
N GLN A 709 4.94 14.94 -3.30
CA GLN A 709 5.23 13.67 -2.64
C GLN A 709 5.45 12.52 -3.66
N GLY A 710 4.71 12.54 -4.77
CA GLY A 710 4.85 11.61 -5.88
C GLY A 710 6.22 11.72 -6.57
N ALA A 711 6.70 12.94 -6.81
CA ALA A 711 8.03 13.18 -7.38
C ALA A 711 9.16 12.63 -6.49
N LEU A 712 9.08 12.86 -5.17
CA LEU A 712 10.02 12.27 -4.21
C LEU A 712 10.02 10.74 -4.29
N THR A 713 8.82 10.15 -4.30
CA THR A 713 8.67 8.69 -4.34
C THR A 713 9.22 8.10 -5.64
N GLY A 714 8.95 8.75 -6.77
CA GLY A 714 9.47 8.37 -8.08
C GLY A 714 11.00 8.40 -8.12
N MET A 715 11.61 9.51 -7.68
CA MET A 715 13.07 9.65 -7.68
C MET A 715 13.76 8.65 -6.75
N MET A 716 13.22 8.43 -5.54
CA MET A 716 13.70 7.39 -4.62
C MET A 716 13.67 6.02 -5.28
N MET A 717 12.59 5.72 -6.02
CA MET A 717 12.45 4.42 -6.68
C MET A 717 13.42 4.25 -7.86
N THR A 718 13.61 5.30 -8.67
CA THR A 718 14.57 5.30 -9.80
C THR A 718 16.00 5.06 -9.33
N LEU A 719 16.42 5.62 -8.18
CA LEU A 719 17.78 5.44 -7.66
C LEU A 719 17.99 4.13 -6.91
N LYS A 720 16.92 3.51 -6.39
CA LYS A 720 17.04 2.30 -5.57
C LYS A 720 17.65 1.15 -6.38
N GLY A 721 18.80 0.65 -5.92
CA GLY A 721 19.45 -0.53 -6.49
C GLY A 721 20.14 -0.28 -7.83
N LEU A 722 20.32 0.99 -8.22
CA LEU A 722 21.01 1.36 -9.44
C LEU A 722 22.53 1.13 -9.28
N PRO A 723 23.20 0.38 -10.19
CA PRO A 723 24.64 0.13 -10.08
C PRO A 723 25.44 1.39 -10.39
N LEU A 724 26.62 1.55 -9.79
CA LEU A 724 27.52 2.65 -10.19
C LEU A 724 28.02 2.46 -11.64
N ALA A 725 28.29 3.54 -12.39
CA ALA A 725 28.25 4.95 -11.99
C ALA A 725 27.05 5.70 -12.61
N TYR A 726 27.16 6.22 -13.83
CA TYR A 726 26.04 6.83 -14.55
C TYR A 726 25.22 5.77 -15.29
N ASN A 727 23.88 5.85 -15.18
CA ASN A 727 22.94 5.06 -15.96
C ASN A 727 21.88 5.99 -16.56
N LYS A 728 21.31 5.61 -17.71
CA LYS A 728 20.36 6.46 -18.44
C LYS A 728 19.09 6.74 -17.64
N ASP A 729 18.75 5.87 -16.68
CA ASP A 729 17.68 6.05 -15.69
C ASP A 729 17.76 7.42 -14.99
N MET A 730 18.98 7.95 -14.79
CA MET A 730 19.23 9.25 -14.18
C MET A 730 18.84 10.43 -15.07
N GLN A 731 18.29 10.21 -16.27
CA GLN A 731 17.66 11.25 -17.07
C GLN A 731 16.30 11.68 -16.49
N GLU A 732 15.63 10.80 -15.73
CA GLU A 732 14.33 11.02 -15.06
C GLU A 732 14.42 11.98 -13.86
N ASP A 733 15.63 12.42 -13.51
CA ASP A 733 15.90 13.30 -12.37
C ASP A 733 15.35 14.73 -12.52
N LYS A 734 15.14 15.18 -13.76
CA LYS A 734 14.77 16.56 -14.08
C LYS A 734 13.26 16.80 -14.03
N GLU A 735 12.45 15.98 -14.70
CA GLU A 735 11.01 16.25 -14.87
C GLU A 735 10.29 16.32 -13.52
N GLY A 736 10.53 15.33 -12.64
CA GLY A 736 9.96 15.31 -11.30
C GLY A 736 10.44 16.45 -10.41
N LEU A 737 11.73 16.80 -10.49
CA LEU A 737 12.29 17.93 -9.74
C LEU A 737 11.71 19.27 -10.19
N PHE A 738 11.66 19.50 -11.50
CA PHE A 738 11.14 20.73 -12.10
C PHE A 738 9.67 20.94 -11.73
N ASP A 739 8.83 19.92 -11.90
CA ASP A 739 7.41 20.01 -11.52
C ASP A 739 7.21 20.27 -10.03
N ALA A 740 8.00 19.60 -9.18
CA ALA A 740 7.88 19.69 -7.74
C ALA A 740 8.28 21.07 -7.19
N LEU A 741 9.41 21.62 -7.66
CA LEU A 741 9.88 22.93 -7.18
C LEU A 741 9.02 24.07 -7.74
N ASP A 742 8.57 24.00 -8.99
CA ASP A 742 7.61 24.96 -9.55
C ASP A 742 6.30 24.93 -8.75
N THR A 743 5.78 23.73 -8.49
CA THR A 743 4.55 23.55 -7.70
C THR A 743 4.69 24.12 -6.29
N TRP A 744 5.83 23.88 -5.64
CA TRP A 744 6.07 24.38 -4.29
C TRP A 744 6.18 25.91 -4.27
N MET A 745 6.90 26.49 -5.23
CA MET A 745 6.99 27.93 -5.43
C MET A 745 5.60 28.57 -5.60
N ASP A 746 4.79 28.04 -6.51
CA ASP A 746 3.42 28.51 -6.76
C ASP A 746 2.58 28.48 -5.47
N CYS A 747 2.70 27.40 -4.68
CA CYS A 747 1.93 27.25 -3.45
C CYS A 747 2.38 28.21 -2.35
N LEU A 748 3.68 28.48 -2.22
CA LEU A 748 4.21 29.48 -1.28
C LEU A 748 3.68 30.89 -1.62
N GLN A 749 3.76 31.27 -2.90
CA GLN A 749 3.26 32.57 -3.37
C GLN A 749 1.74 32.68 -3.21
N MET A 750 1.00 31.62 -3.54
CA MET A 750 -0.45 31.60 -3.39
C MET A 750 -0.88 31.64 -1.92
N ALA A 751 -0.18 30.94 -1.02
CA ALA A 751 -0.44 31.03 0.42
C ALA A 751 -0.24 32.46 0.96
N ALA A 752 0.80 33.15 0.48
CA ALA A 752 1.02 34.55 0.84
C ALA A 752 -0.10 35.45 0.32
N LEU A 753 -0.57 35.21 -0.92
CA LEU A 753 -1.70 35.93 -1.50
C LEU A 753 -3.03 35.65 -0.78
N VAL A 754 -3.25 34.45 -0.24
CA VAL A 754 -4.45 34.14 0.56
C VAL A 754 -4.47 34.96 1.86
N LEU A 755 -3.30 35.20 2.47
CA LEU A 755 -3.20 36.05 3.65
C LEU A 755 -3.42 37.54 3.31
N ASP A 756 -3.08 37.96 2.09
CA ASP A 756 -3.39 39.31 1.61
C ASP A 756 -4.91 39.51 1.46
N GLY A 757 -5.47 40.31 2.38
CA GLY A 757 -6.89 40.61 2.43
C GLY A 757 -7.75 39.58 3.18
N ILE A 758 -7.15 38.64 3.92
CA ILE A 758 -7.89 37.79 4.86
C ILE A 758 -8.54 38.64 5.95
N GLN A 759 -9.82 38.38 6.24
CA GLN A 759 -10.54 39.09 7.30
C GLN A 759 -10.91 38.12 8.42
N VAL A 760 -10.40 38.38 9.63
CA VAL A 760 -10.79 37.61 10.82
C VAL A 760 -12.06 38.19 11.43
N LYS A 761 -13.12 37.38 11.51
CA LYS A 761 -14.42 37.75 12.07
C LYS A 761 -14.38 37.67 13.60
N ARG A 762 -13.67 38.62 14.23
CA ARG A 762 -13.41 38.69 15.68
C ARG A 762 -14.64 38.38 16.57
N PRO A 763 -15.84 38.93 16.33
CA PRO A 763 -17.00 38.63 17.18
C PRO A 763 -17.36 37.14 17.18
N ARG A 764 -17.30 36.49 16.01
CA ARG A 764 -17.60 35.07 15.85
C ARG A 764 -16.52 34.19 16.47
N CYS A 765 -15.25 34.55 16.30
CA CYS A 765 -14.13 33.86 16.93
C CYS A 765 -14.25 33.89 18.46
N LYS A 766 -14.53 35.07 19.03
CA LYS A 766 -14.69 35.26 20.47
C LYS A 766 -15.88 34.47 21.02
N GLU A 767 -17.04 34.57 20.37
CA GLU A 767 -18.24 33.80 20.75
C GLU A 767 -17.94 32.30 20.80
N ALA A 768 -17.26 31.75 19.79
CA ALA A 768 -16.91 30.34 19.76
C ALA A 768 -15.90 29.95 20.86
N ALA A 769 -15.01 30.86 21.25
CA ALA A 769 -13.99 30.63 22.28
C ALA A 769 -14.57 30.64 23.71
N GLU A 770 -15.67 31.37 23.91
CA GLU A 770 -16.45 31.37 25.16
C GLU A 770 -17.32 30.10 25.27
N GLN A 771 -17.62 29.44 24.14
CA GLN A 771 -18.35 28.18 24.10
C GLN A 771 -17.43 26.97 24.30
N GLY A 772 -18.01 25.81 24.64
CA GLY A 772 -17.28 24.54 24.72
C GLY A 772 -16.53 24.30 26.03
N TYR A 773 -16.77 25.12 27.06
CA TYR A 773 -16.23 24.93 28.41
C TYR A 773 -14.69 24.92 28.46
N ALA A 774 -14.08 25.68 27.56
CA ALA A 774 -12.64 25.80 27.39
C ALA A 774 -11.91 26.32 28.65
N ASN A 775 -12.63 27.08 29.49
CA ASN A 775 -12.17 27.62 30.77
C ASN A 775 -12.32 26.64 31.96
N SER A 776 -12.74 25.39 31.72
CA SER A 776 -12.83 24.35 32.75
C SER A 776 -11.46 24.01 33.34
N THR A 777 -10.39 24.09 32.55
CA THR A 777 -9.02 23.87 33.04
C THR A 777 -8.65 24.91 34.09
N GLU A 778 -9.05 26.16 33.89
CA GLU A 778 -8.80 27.29 34.78
C GLU A 778 -9.54 27.13 36.10
N LEU A 779 -10.74 26.53 36.09
CA LEU A 779 -11.46 26.16 37.30
C LEU A 779 -10.73 25.06 38.07
N ALA A 780 -10.16 24.07 37.37
CA ALA A 780 -9.39 23.00 38.00
C ALA A 780 -8.11 23.57 38.64
N ASP A 781 -7.37 24.40 37.91
CA ASP A 781 -6.16 25.07 38.42
C ASP A 781 -6.47 26.03 39.58
N TYR A 782 -7.64 26.69 39.57
CA TYR A 782 -8.11 27.50 40.68
C TYR A 782 -8.33 26.67 41.95
N LEU A 783 -8.97 25.50 41.84
CA LEU A 783 -9.15 24.58 42.97
C LEU A 783 -7.80 24.06 43.47
N VAL A 784 -6.87 23.75 42.55
CA VAL A 784 -5.50 23.33 42.89
C VAL A 784 -4.75 24.43 43.65
N ALA A 785 -4.85 25.67 43.20
CA ALA A 785 -4.26 26.82 43.90
C ALA A 785 -4.85 27.02 45.30
N LYS A 786 -6.06 26.53 45.56
CA LYS A 786 -6.72 26.52 46.88
C LYS A 786 -6.49 25.23 47.67
N GLY A 787 -5.60 24.35 47.21
CA GLY A 787 -5.13 23.17 47.95
C GLY A 787 -5.82 21.85 47.58
N VAL A 788 -6.70 21.83 46.57
CA VAL A 788 -7.33 20.57 46.12
C VAL A 788 -6.34 19.78 45.23
N PRO A 789 -6.14 18.48 45.47
CA PRO A 789 -5.34 17.66 44.56
C PRO A 789 -5.87 17.68 43.13
N PHE A 790 -4.99 17.78 42.12
CA PHE A 790 -5.39 17.96 40.71
C PHE A 790 -6.43 16.96 40.20
N ARG A 791 -6.32 15.66 40.55
CA ARG A 791 -7.30 14.65 40.12
C ARG A 791 -8.70 14.88 40.69
N GLU A 792 -8.77 15.38 41.92
CA GLU A 792 -10.02 15.71 42.60
C GLU A 792 -10.61 17.00 42.02
N ALA A 793 -9.77 18.03 41.81
CA ALA A 793 -10.17 19.25 41.11
C ALA A 793 -10.75 18.96 39.72
N HIS A 794 -10.09 18.09 38.94
CA HIS A 794 -10.57 17.67 37.62
C HIS A 794 -11.93 16.96 37.69
N HIS A 795 -12.14 16.08 38.69
CA HIS A 795 -13.42 15.40 38.87
C HIS A 795 -14.55 16.38 39.19
N ILE A 796 -14.32 17.28 40.15
CA ILE A 796 -15.25 18.35 40.57
C ILE A 796 -15.64 19.23 39.37
N VAL A 797 -14.65 19.64 38.58
CA VAL A 797 -14.88 20.45 37.38
C VAL A 797 -15.65 19.67 36.32
N GLY A 798 -15.37 18.37 36.15
CA GLY A 798 -16.13 17.51 35.24
C GLY A 798 -17.62 17.51 35.56
N GLU A 799 -17.98 17.39 36.84
CA GLU A 799 -19.38 17.48 37.28
C GLU A 799 -19.98 18.87 37.06
N ALA A 800 -19.21 19.93 37.34
CA ALA A 800 -19.65 21.31 37.10
C ALA A 800 -19.91 21.57 35.60
N VAL A 801 -19.09 21.04 34.70
CA VAL A 801 -19.28 21.13 33.24
C VAL A 801 -20.53 20.37 32.81
N VAL A 802 -20.78 19.16 33.33
CA VAL A 802 -22.00 18.39 33.03
C VAL A 802 -23.25 19.18 33.42
N GLU A 803 -23.23 19.82 34.59
CA GLU A 803 -24.36 20.65 35.03
C GLU A 803 -24.50 21.93 34.19
N ALA A 804 -23.39 22.58 33.83
CA ALA A 804 -23.42 23.76 32.97
C ALA A 804 -24.03 23.43 31.59
N ILE A 805 -23.68 22.28 31.02
CA ILE A 805 -24.30 21.73 29.79
C ILE A 805 -25.79 21.52 30.00
N ARG A 806 -26.19 20.88 31.10
CA ARG A 806 -27.61 20.62 31.42
C ARG A 806 -28.42 21.92 31.52
N GLN A 807 -27.81 23.00 32.01
CA GLN A 807 -28.45 24.33 32.10
C GLN A 807 -28.33 25.17 30.82
N GLY A 808 -27.55 24.74 29.82
CA GLY A 808 -27.28 25.52 28.62
C GLY A 808 -26.52 26.83 28.89
N LYS A 809 -25.64 26.84 29.90
CA LYS A 809 -24.87 28.02 30.33
C LYS A 809 -23.36 27.76 30.24
N ALA A 810 -22.57 28.82 30.08
CA ALA A 810 -21.12 28.78 30.28
C ALA A 810 -20.77 28.68 31.79
N LEU A 811 -19.54 28.28 32.13
CA LEU A 811 -19.14 28.08 33.54
C LEU A 811 -19.21 29.39 34.34
N GLU A 812 -18.77 30.49 33.76
CA GLU A 812 -18.81 31.84 34.33
C GLU A 812 -20.24 32.41 34.46
N ALA A 813 -21.22 31.78 33.80
CA ALA A 813 -22.63 32.14 33.92
C ALA A 813 -23.38 31.32 34.99
N LEU A 814 -22.72 30.35 35.63
CA LEU A 814 -23.28 29.67 36.80
C LEU A 814 -23.20 30.59 38.03
N PRO A 815 -24.30 30.77 38.78
CA PRO A 815 -24.28 31.50 40.05
C PRO A 815 -23.29 30.89 41.05
N LEU A 816 -22.75 31.71 41.96
CA LEU A 816 -21.72 31.24 42.92
C LEU A 816 -22.29 30.12 43.80
N ALA A 817 -23.56 30.25 44.19
CA ALA A 817 -24.28 29.25 44.95
C ALA A 817 -24.41 27.90 44.22
N ASP A 818 -24.39 27.89 42.88
CA ASP A 818 -24.39 26.66 42.10
C ASP A 818 -22.97 26.06 42.01
N LEU A 819 -21.95 26.88 41.79
CA LEU A 819 -20.54 26.44 41.79
C LEU A 819 -20.14 25.84 43.15
N GLN A 820 -20.57 26.46 44.25
CA GLN A 820 -20.29 26.00 45.62
C GLN A 820 -20.91 24.65 45.97
N LYS A 821 -21.88 24.15 45.20
CA LYS A 821 -22.41 22.77 45.36
C LYS A 821 -21.37 21.72 44.99
N PHE A 822 -20.46 22.04 44.06
CA PHE A 822 -19.40 21.13 43.63
C PHE A 822 -18.16 21.24 44.52
N SER A 823 -17.83 22.45 45.00
CA SER A 823 -16.79 22.63 46.01
C SER A 823 -17.01 23.91 46.82
N SER A 824 -17.07 23.77 48.14
CA SER A 824 -17.31 24.88 49.06
C SER A 824 -16.18 25.91 49.13
N ILE A 825 -15.01 25.61 48.56
CA ILE A 825 -13.85 26.53 48.54
C ILE A 825 -13.93 27.58 47.43
N ILE A 826 -14.87 27.41 46.49
CA ILE A 826 -15.10 28.36 45.39
C ILE A 826 -15.72 29.64 45.96
N GLY A 827 -15.09 30.78 45.67
CA GLY A 827 -15.54 32.12 46.06
C GLY A 827 -15.72 33.03 44.83
N ASP A 828 -16.15 34.28 45.07
CA ASP A 828 -16.37 35.28 44.00
C ASP A 828 -15.11 35.57 43.15
N ASP A 829 -13.92 35.26 43.68
CA ASP A 829 -12.64 35.34 42.97
C ASP A 829 -12.52 34.34 41.80
N VAL A 830 -13.47 33.42 41.63
CA VAL A 830 -13.49 32.46 40.52
C VAL A 830 -13.86 33.12 39.18
N TYR A 831 -14.75 34.11 39.15
CA TYR A 831 -15.23 34.67 37.88
C TYR A 831 -14.14 35.41 37.10
N PRO A 832 -13.27 36.23 37.73
CA PRO A 832 -12.12 36.80 37.03
C PRO A 832 -11.19 35.74 36.44
N ILE A 833 -11.08 34.56 37.08
CA ILE A 833 -10.23 33.45 36.63
C ILE A 833 -10.84 32.72 35.43
N LEU A 834 -12.17 32.62 35.37
CA LEU A 834 -12.90 32.00 34.26
C LEU A 834 -13.02 32.91 33.03
N ALA A 835 -12.73 34.21 33.18
CA ALA A 835 -12.77 35.15 32.07
C ALA A 835 -11.78 34.75 30.96
N LEU A 836 -12.20 34.89 29.71
CA LEU A 836 -11.40 34.56 28.53
C LEU A 836 -10.01 35.21 28.55
N GLN A 837 -9.94 36.48 28.98
CA GLN A 837 -8.69 37.21 29.10
C GLN A 837 -7.74 36.56 30.13
N SER A 838 -8.25 36.11 31.28
CA SER A 838 -7.44 35.43 32.30
C SER A 838 -6.90 34.10 31.80
N CYS A 839 -7.68 33.37 30.99
CA CYS A 839 -7.21 32.14 30.34
C CYS A 839 -5.96 32.44 29.47
N LEU A 840 -6.00 33.50 28.65
CA LEU A 840 -4.86 33.88 27.84
C LEU A 840 -3.67 34.32 28.71
N ASP A 841 -3.88 35.22 29.66
CA ASP A 841 -2.84 35.84 30.48
C ASP A 841 -2.07 34.82 31.33
N LYS A 842 -2.72 33.74 31.80
CA LYS A 842 -2.05 32.69 32.57
C LYS A 842 -1.00 31.92 31.78
N ARG A 843 -1.13 31.84 30.45
CA ARG A 843 -0.20 31.11 29.57
C ARG A 843 0.97 32.03 29.16
N ASN A 844 1.67 32.58 30.15
CA ASN A 844 2.74 33.58 29.98
C ASN A 844 4.17 32.97 30.00
N ALA A 845 4.31 31.66 29.82
CA ALA A 845 5.61 31.05 29.55
C ALA A 845 6.02 31.26 28.08
N LYS A 846 7.30 31.08 27.75
CA LYS A 846 7.79 31.16 26.36
C LYS A 846 6.97 30.27 25.44
N GLY A 847 6.50 30.83 24.33
CA GLY A 847 5.64 30.12 23.37
C GLY A 847 4.20 29.94 23.84
N GLY A 848 3.81 30.56 24.96
CA GLY A 848 2.42 30.62 25.39
C GLY A 848 1.61 31.70 24.65
N VAL A 849 0.30 31.67 24.85
CA VAL A 849 -0.66 32.51 24.12
C VAL A 849 -0.98 33.84 24.82
N ALA A 850 -0.38 34.12 25.97
CA ALA A 850 -0.55 35.41 26.63
C ALA A 850 -0.18 36.57 25.68
N PRO A 851 -0.93 37.70 25.69
CA PRO A 851 -0.69 38.81 24.77
C PRO A 851 0.75 39.32 24.76
N GLU A 852 1.39 39.36 25.93
CA GLU A 852 2.80 39.77 26.09
C GLU A 852 3.76 38.81 25.38
N GLN A 853 3.53 37.49 25.46
CA GLN A 853 4.34 36.47 24.79
C GLN A 853 4.15 36.48 23.28
N VAL A 854 2.90 36.62 22.81
CA VAL A 854 2.61 36.72 21.37
C VAL A 854 3.24 37.99 20.80
N ALA A 855 3.15 39.12 21.49
CA ALA A 855 3.80 40.36 21.07
C ALA A 855 5.34 40.23 21.06
N LEU A 856 5.92 39.51 22.03
CA LEU A 856 7.34 39.21 22.05
C LEU A 856 7.75 38.34 20.85
N ALA A 857 7.02 37.25 20.59
CA ALA A 857 7.28 36.35 19.48
C ALA A 857 7.17 37.05 18.12
N ILE A 858 6.21 37.97 17.95
CA ILE A 858 6.11 38.81 16.73
C ILE A 858 7.37 39.68 16.58
N ARG A 859 7.82 40.35 17.64
CA ARG A 859 9.05 41.17 17.57
C ARG A 859 10.29 40.34 17.26
N GLU A 860 10.42 39.16 17.89
CA GLU A 860 11.52 38.23 17.63
C GLU A 860 11.50 37.73 16.18
N ALA A 861 10.32 37.35 15.66
CA ALA A 861 10.17 36.91 14.28
C ALA A 861 10.49 38.04 13.28
N LYS A 862 10.02 39.27 13.52
CA LYS A 862 10.37 40.45 12.71
C LYS A 862 11.87 40.70 12.73
N SER A 863 12.51 40.64 13.89
CA SER A 863 13.96 40.84 13.99
C SER A 863 14.76 39.72 13.31
N ARG A 864 14.23 38.50 13.25
CA ARG A 864 14.86 37.35 12.58
C ARG A 864 14.74 37.44 11.05
N LEU A 865 13.64 38.03 10.55
CA LEU A 865 13.32 38.10 9.13
C LEU A 865 13.71 39.43 8.45
N ALA A 866 14.08 40.44 9.24
CA ALA A 866 14.71 41.68 8.78
C ALA A 866 16.14 41.42 8.30
#